data_AF-A0A485NP33-F1
#
_entry.id   AF-A0A485NP33-F1
#
_cell.length_a   1.000
_cell.length_b   1.000
_cell.length_c   1.000
_cell.angle_alpha   90.00
_cell.angle_beta   90.00
_cell.angle_gamma   90.00
#
_symmetry.space_group_name_H-M   'P 1'
#
loop_
_entity.id
_entity.type
_entity.pdbx_description
1 polymer ?
#
loop_
_entity_poly.entity_id
_entity_poly.type
_entity_poly.pdbx_seq_one_letter_code
_entity_poly.pdbx_strand_id
1 'polypeptide(L)'
;MGQQLVGQYPIHFHLAGDVDGRGGYDPPTYVRELSIHHTFSRCVTVHGSNGLLVKDVVGYNSLGHCFFTEDGPEERNTFDHCLGLLVKSGTLLPSDRDSKMCRMITEDSYPGYVPKPRQDCNAVSTFWMANPNNNLINCAAAGSEETGFWFIFHHVPTGPSVGTYSPGYSEHIPLGRFHNNRAHSNYRAGMIIDNGVKTTEASAKDKRPFLSIISARYSPHQDADPLKPREPAIIKHFTAYKNQDHGAWLRGGDVWLDSCRFADNGIGLTLASGGTFPYDDGSKQEIKNSLFVGESGNVGTEMMDNRIWGPGGLDHSGRTLPIGQNFPIRGIQFYDGPINIQNCTFRKFVALEGRHTSALAFRLNNAWQSCPHNNVTNIAFEDVPITSRVFFGEPGPWFNQLDMDGDKTSVFHDVDGSVSEYPGSYLTKDDNWLVRHPDCINVPDWRGAICSGRYAQMYIQAYKTSNLRMKIIKNDFPSRPLHLEGALARSTHYQQYQPVVALQKGYTVHWDQPAPAELAIWLINFNKGDWIRVGFCYPRGTSFSILSDVHNRLLKQTSKTGTFVRTLQMDKVEQSFTGRGHYYWDEDSGLLFLKLRAQNERERFAFCSVRGCERIRIKALIPKNAGVSDCTATAYPRFAERAVVDVPMPRKLRGAQLKTKDRFLEVKMESSRQRFFHLLSDVAYIEVDGTRYPSSEDGIQMVAIDGSRGHVVSHTSFSSTMLQGVPWQLFGHVAAIPDNSIVLVVSKGRYTSRGLWTRVLEKLGADKSLRLKEKMAFVGFKGSFRPTWVTLDTEDHGAKIFQVVPIPVVRKKKL
;
A
#
# COMPACT_ATOMS: atom_id res chain seq x y z
N MET A 1 -16.40 6.30 -41.04
CA MET A 1 -17.34 7.32 -40.50
C MET A 1 -16.59 8.26 -39.57
N GLY A 2 -17.11 9.47 -39.32
CA GLY A 2 -16.43 10.51 -38.53
C GLY A 2 -15.18 11.07 -39.20
N GLN A 3 -14.67 12.19 -38.68
CA GLN A 3 -13.40 12.79 -39.10
C GLN A 3 -12.59 13.17 -37.86
N GLN A 4 -11.26 13.26 -37.96
CA GLN A 4 -10.42 13.88 -36.92
C GLN A 4 -10.58 15.42 -36.95
N LEU A 5 -11.83 15.88 -36.90
CA LEU A 5 -12.27 17.26 -36.73
C LEU A 5 -13.32 17.29 -35.61
N VAL A 6 -13.26 18.30 -34.74
CA VAL A 6 -14.18 18.44 -33.61
C VAL A 6 -15.64 18.55 -34.10
N GLY A 7 -16.55 17.86 -33.42
CA GLY A 7 -17.98 17.82 -33.76
C GLY A 7 -18.38 16.90 -34.92
N GLN A 8 -17.42 16.39 -35.70
CA GLN A 8 -17.69 15.50 -36.85
C GLN A 8 -17.59 14.01 -36.47
N TYR A 9 -18.56 13.55 -35.68
CA TYR A 9 -18.62 12.18 -35.17
C TYR A 9 -19.69 11.34 -35.89
N PRO A 10 -19.58 10.00 -35.90
CA PRO A 10 -20.58 9.12 -36.51
C PRO A 10 -21.99 9.35 -35.96
N ILE A 11 -22.11 9.44 -34.64
CA ILE A 11 -23.32 9.79 -33.90
C ILE A 11 -22.96 10.85 -32.86
N HIS A 12 -23.66 11.98 -32.88
CA HIS A 12 -23.41 13.11 -32.01
C HIS A 12 -24.74 13.72 -31.53
N PHE A 13 -25.12 13.47 -30.28
CA PHE A 13 -26.22 14.17 -29.63
C PHE A 13 -25.67 15.46 -29.04
N HIS A 14 -25.97 16.59 -29.69
CA HIS A 14 -25.36 17.88 -29.39
C HIS A 14 -26.39 18.81 -28.75
N LEU A 15 -26.21 19.10 -27.46
CA LEU A 15 -27.00 20.04 -26.66
C LEU A 15 -28.51 19.78 -26.70
N ALA A 16 -28.93 18.50 -26.66
CA ALA A 16 -30.33 18.12 -26.75
C ALA A 16 -31.10 18.29 -25.42
N GLY A 17 -30.42 18.59 -24.31
CA GLY A 17 -31.03 18.70 -22.99
C GLY A 17 -31.51 17.35 -22.46
N ASP A 18 -32.62 17.33 -21.71
CA ASP A 18 -33.23 16.11 -21.23
C ASP A 18 -33.99 15.39 -22.35
N VAL A 19 -33.57 14.16 -22.66
CA VAL A 19 -34.17 13.33 -23.72
C VAL A 19 -34.81 12.05 -23.18
N ASP A 20 -35.10 12.00 -21.88
CA ASP A 20 -35.85 10.97 -21.17
C ASP A 20 -37.21 11.52 -20.67
N GLY A 21 -37.82 10.83 -19.70
CA GLY A 21 -39.08 11.27 -19.09
C GLY A 21 -39.03 12.66 -18.45
N ARG A 22 -37.86 13.18 -18.05
CA ARG A 22 -37.73 14.58 -17.57
C ARG A 22 -37.94 15.59 -18.70
N GLY A 23 -37.56 15.22 -19.92
CA GLY A 23 -37.81 15.99 -21.14
C GLY A 23 -39.16 15.71 -21.80
N GLY A 24 -39.98 14.82 -21.24
CA GLY A 24 -41.27 14.40 -21.81
C GLY A 24 -41.18 13.28 -22.84
N TYR A 25 -40.08 12.53 -22.90
CA TYR A 25 -39.90 11.40 -23.81
C TYR A 25 -40.17 10.06 -23.12
N ASP A 26 -41.15 9.31 -23.63
CA ASP A 26 -41.45 7.93 -23.23
C ASP A 26 -41.78 7.07 -24.47
N PRO A 27 -40.91 6.12 -24.87
CA PRO A 27 -39.62 5.78 -24.26
C PRO A 27 -38.58 6.91 -24.39
N PRO A 28 -37.48 6.89 -23.61
CA PRO A 28 -36.39 7.85 -23.80
C PRO A 28 -35.84 7.78 -25.23
N THR A 29 -35.32 8.90 -25.72
CA THR A 29 -34.61 8.96 -27.01
C THR A 29 -33.45 7.97 -26.99
N TYR A 30 -33.22 7.28 -28.12
CA TYR A 30 -32.29 6.17 -28.16
C TYR A 30 -31.41 6.09 -29.40
N VAL A 31 -30.28 5.41 -29.23
CA VAL A 31 -29.42 4.84 -30.27
C VAL A 31 -29.38 3.34 -30.02
N ARG A 32 -29.92 2.52 -30.93
CA ARG A 32 -29.99 1.07 -30.70
C ARG A 32 -29.65 0.19 -31.88
N GLU A 33 -29.10 -0.99 -31.60
CA GLU A 33 -28.89 -2.08 -32.56
C GLU A 33 -27.98 -1.68 -33.74
N LEU A 34 -26.87 -0.98 -33.44
CA LEU A 34 -25.95 -0.46 -34.45
C LEU A 34 -24.58 -1.13 -34.39
N SER A 35 -23.94 -1.24 -35.56
CA SER A 35 -22.50 -1.48 -35.69
C SER A 35 -21.82 -0.25 -36.26
N ILE A 36 -20.95 0.37 -35.47
CA ILE A 36 -20.19 1.57 -35.81
C ILE A 36 -18.73 1.16 -35.91
N HIS A 37 -18.21 1.03 -37.14
CA HIS A 37 -16.88 0.47 -37.33
C HIS A 37 -15.99 1.27 -38.29
N HIS A 38 -14.67 1.13 -38.11
CA HIS A 38 -13.66 1.81 -38.92
C HIS A 38 -13.90 3.33 -38.92
N THR A 39 -13.96 3.90 -37.72
CA THR A 39 -14.25 5.32 -37.54
C THR A 39 -12.97 6.12 -37.39
N PHE A 40 -12.91 7.25 -38.08
CA PHE A 40 -11.80 8.17 -37.94
C PHE A 40 -11.95 9.05 -36.71
N SER A 41 -13.04 8.98 -35.94
CA SER A 41 -13.20 9.67 -34.66
C SER A 41 -14.46 9.19 -33.95
N ARG A 42 -14.34 8.80 -32.67
CA ARG A 42 -15.46 8.39 -31.79
C ARG A 42 -16.34 7.25 -32.32
N CYS A 43 -17.28 6.79 -31.49
CA CYS A 43 -18.37 5.92 -31.87
C CYS A 43 -19.71 6.64 -31.65
N VAL A 44 -20.02 6.94 -30.38
CA VAL A 44 -21.21 7.69 -29.96
C VAL A 44 -20.76 8.80 -29.02
N THR A 45 -21.06 10.05 -29.39
CA THR A 45 -20.82 11.22 -28.56
C THR A 45 -22.13 11.74 -27.98
N VAL A 46 -22.15 11.90 -26.66
CA VAL A 46 -23.23 12.56 -25.91
C VAL A 46 -22.66 13.88 -25.38
N HIS A 47 -23.22 14.99 -25.85
CA HIS A 47 -22.72 16.33 -25.55
C HIS A 47 -23.88 17.19 -25.07
N GLY A 48 -23.83 17.68 -23.82
CA GLY A 48 -24.89 18.45 -23.17
C GLY A 48 -26.29 17.82 -23.28
N SER A 49 -26.35 16.48 -23.27
CA SER A 49 -27.58 15.70 -23.44
C SER A 49 -27.69 14.68 -22.31
N ASN A 50 -28.89 14.51 -21.77
CA ASN A 50 -29.15 13.74 -20.55
C ASN A 50 -30.27 12.72 -20.76
N GLY A 51 -30.16 11.56 -20.11
CA GLY A 51 -31.21 10.53 -20.17
C GLY A 51 -31.26 9.74 -21.50
N LEU A 52 -30.25 9.85 -22.36
CA LEU A 52 -30.17 9.11 -23.62
C LEU A 52 -30.02 7.60 -23.37
N LEU A 53 -30.74 6.76 -24.13
CA LEU A 53 -30.55 5.31 -24.14
C LEU A 53 -29.65 4.88 -25.32
N VAL A 54 -28.43 4.41 -25.03
CA VAL A 54 -27.54 3.77 -26.01
C VAL A 54 -27.54 2.27 -25.74
N LYS A 55 -28.12 1.47 -26.64
CA LYS A 55 -28.37 0.05 -26.38
C LYS A 55 -27.98 -0.87 -27.52
N ASP A 56 -27.35 -2.01 -27.24
CA ASP A 56 -27.00 -2.99 -28.29
C ASP A 56 -26.12 -2.37 -29.41
N VAL A 57 -25.20 -1.48 -29.02
CA VAL A 57 -24.29 -0.78 -29.96
C VAL A 57 -22.89 -1.37 -29.90
N VAL A 58 -22.35 -1.73 -31.06
CA VAL A 58 -20.97 -2.20 -31.23
C VAL A 58 -20.13 -1.10 -31.86
N GLY A 59 -19.08 -0.66 -31.16
CA GLY A 59 -17.99 0.17 -31.70
C GLY A 59 -16.77 -0.69 -32.03
N TYR A 60 -16.25 -0.61 -33.26
CA TYR A 60 -15.04 -1.36 -33.65
C TYR A 60 -14.03 -0.51 -34.42
N ASN A 61 -12.75 -0.58 -34.04
CA ASN A 61 -11.65 0.07 -34.75
C ASN A 61 -11.91 1.58 -34.91
N SER A 62 -11.95 2.27 -33.78
CA SER A 62 -12.21 3.72 -33.68
C SER A 62 -10.96 4.49 -33.26
N LEU A 63 -10.77 5.69 -33.79
CA LEU A 63 -9.79 6.65 -33.28
C LEU A 63 -10.39 7.55 -32.18
N GLY A 64 -9.62 7.80 -31.12
CA GLY A 64 -10.06 8.51 -29.93
C GLY A 64 -11.05 7.69 -29.07
N HIS A 65 -11.52 8.29 -27.97
CA HIS A 65 -12.57 7.71 -27.11
C HIS A 65 -13.79 7.19 -27.92
N CYS A 66 -14.32 6.00 -27.63
CA CYS A 66 -15.42 5.43 -28.45
C CYS A 66 -16.81 5.91 -27.99
N PHE A 67 -17.25 5.52 -26.79
CA PHE A 67 -18.44 6.05 -26.14
C PHE A 67 -18.02 7.23 -25.25
N PHE A 68 -18.42 8.44 -25.60
CA PHE A 68 -17.82 9.67 -25.10
C PHE A 68 -18.89 10.64 -24.61
N THR A 69 -18.83 11.03 -23.34
CA THR A 69 -19.54 12.21 -22.82
C THR A 69 -18.58 13.41 -22.80
N GLU A 70 -19.00 14.55 -23.32
CA GLU A 70 -18.04 15.59 -23.75
C GLU A 70 -17.70 16.63 -22.68
N ASP A 71 -18.69 17.28 -22.08
CA ASP A 71 -18.46 18.53 -21.35
C ASP A 71 -18.57 18.41 -19.83
N GLY A 72 -19.08 17.30 -19.31
CA GLY A 72 -19.29 17.05 -17.88
C GLY A 72 -20.73 17.11 -17.37
N PRO A 73 -21.71 17.83 -17.96
CA PRO A 73 -23.07 17.83 -17.40
C PRO A 73 -23.89 16.59 -17.82
N GLU A 74 -23.40 15.77 -18.74
CA GLU A 74 -24.17 14.65 -19.30
C GLU A 74 -24.44 13.58 -18.23
N GLU A 75 -25.68 13.48 -17.77
CA GLU A 75 -26.12 12.59 -16.69
C GLU A 75 -27.37 11.78 -17.07
N ARG A 76 -27.66 10.75 -16.28
CA ARG A 76 -28.76 9.78 -16.50
C ARG A 76 -28.71 9.01 -17.83
N ASN A 77 -27.68 9.19 -18.65
CA ASN A 77 -27.56 8.43 -19.88
C ASN A 77 -27.33 6.96 -19.55
N THR A 78 -27.95 6.06 -20.32
CA THR A 78 -27.88 4.63 -20.12
C THR A 78 -27.22 3.95 -21.30
N PHE A 79 -26.02 3.42 -21.07
CA PHE A 79 -25.33 2.51 -21.97
C PHE A 79 -25.64 1.08 -21.52
N ASP A 80 -26.43 0.35 -22.30
CA ASP A 80 -26.82 -1.02 -22.01
C ASP A 80 -26.39 -1.97 -23.13
N HIS A 81 -25.62 -2.99 -22.77
CA HIS A 81 -25.15 -4.01 -23.71
C HIS A 81 -24.35 -3.42 -24.90
N CYS A 82 -23.54 -2.39 -24.61
CA CYS A 82 -22.62 -1.80 -25.59
C CYS A 82 -21.26 -2.50 -25.58
N LEU A 83 -20.70 -2.75 -26.75
CA LEU A 83 -19.40 -3.39 -26.92
C LEU A 83 -18.45 -2.45 -27.68
N GLY A 84 -17.30 -2.13 -27.09
CA GLY A 84 -16.22 -1.44 -27.80
C GLY A 84 -15.01 -2.35 -27.99
N LEU A 85 -14.50 -2.37 -29.23
CA LEU A 85 -13.39 -3.21 -29.67
C LEU A 85 -12.33 -2.39 -30.41
N LEU A 86 -11.06 -2.57 -30.05
CA LEU A 86 -9.92 -1.95 -30.73
C LEU A 86 -10.05 -0.41 -30.80
N VAL A 87 -9.90 0.25 -29.65
CA VAL A 87 -9.98 1.71 -29.54
C VAL A 87 -8.56 2.28 -29.52
N LYS A 88 -8.22 3.08 -30.53
CA LYS A 88 -6.87 3.59 -30.76
C LYS A 88 -6.77 5.08 -30.49
N SER A 89 -5.58 5.56 -30.18
CA SER A 89 -5.31 6.98 -29.98
C SER A 89 -5.72 7.84 -31.18
N GLY A 90 -6.15 9.06 -30.87
CA GLY A 90 -6.54 10.10 -31.83
C GLY A 90 -5.81 11.42 -31.56
N THR A 91 -6.06 12.43 -32.37
CA THR A 91 -5.36 13.72 -32.28
C THR A 91 -6.21 14.86 -31.70
N LEU A 92 -7.54 14.68 -31.65
CA LEU A 92 -8.51 15.72 -31.28
C LEU A 92 -8.26 16.31 -29.89
N LEU A 93 -8.35 15.51 -28.83
CA LEU A 93 -8.12 15.98 -27.46
C LEU A 93 -6.74 15.57 -26.97
N PRO A 94 -6.12 16.32 -26.03
CA PRO A 94 -4.90 15.85 -25.37
C PRO A 94 -5.04 14.44 -24.77
N SER A 95 -6.21 14.11 -24.22
CA SER A 95 -6.53 12.78 -23.69
C SER A 95 -6.52 11.66 -24.74
N ASP A 96 -6.83 11.96 -26.00
CA ASP A 96 -6.83 10.99 -27.10
C ASP A 96 -5.42 10.57 -27.52
N ARG A 97 -4.44 11.44 -27.28
CA ARG A 97 -3.10 11.35 -27.86
C ARG A 97 -2.28 10.24 -27.20
N ASP A 98 -1.58 9.49 -28.04
CA ASP A 98 -0.52 8.59 -27.58
C ASP A 98 0.71 9.38 -27.11
N SER A 99 1.73 8.66 -26.65
CA SER A 99 2.97 9.27 -26.15
C SER A 99 3.73 10.09 -27.20
N LYS A 100 3.64 9.73 -28.49
CA LYS A 100 4.33 10.43 -29.58
C LYS A 100 3.59 11.71 -29.95
N MET A 101 2.28 11.60 -30.17
CA MET A 101 1.38 12.71 -30.46
C MET A 101 1.37 13.73 -29.33
N CYS A 102 1.36 13.29 -28.06
CA CYS A 102 1.43 14.18 -26.91
C CYS A 102 2.69 15.07 -26.91
N ARG A 103 3.81 14.57 -27.45
CA ARG A 103 5.07 15.33 -27.56
C ARG A 103 5.14 16.23 -28.79
N MET A 104 4.49 15.86 -29.89
CA MET A 104 4.58 16.58 -31.15
C MET A 104 3.48 17.62 -31.34
N ILE A 105 2.28 17.38 -30.81
CA ILE A 105 1.11 18.26 -30.98
C ILE A 105 1.01 19.19 -29.77
N THR A 106 1.60 20.39 -29.90
CA THR A 106 1.70 21.39 -28.81
C THR A 106 1.20 22.78 -29.21
N GLU A 107 0.47 22.91 -30.30
CA GLU A 107 0.02 24.20 -30.85
C GLU A 107 -0.83 25.00 -29.85
N ASP A 108 -1.70 24.33 -29.07
CA ASP A 108 -2.56 24.95 -28.06
C ASP A 108 -1.91 25.11 -26.67
N SER A 109 -0.58 24.99 -26.60
CA SER A 109 0.16 25.09 -25.33
C SER A 109 0.80 26.46 -25.14
N TYR A 110 1.07 26.83 -23.90
CA TYR A 110 1.78 28.06 -23.60
C TYR A 110 3.29 27.90 -23.89
N PRO A 111 3.99 28.94 -24.40
CA PRO A 111 5.42 28.86 -24.70
C PRO A 111 6.29 28.22 -23.60
N GLY A 112 7.12 27.27 -24.02
CA GLY A 112 7.98 26.49 -23.12
C GLY A 112 7.25 25.43 -22.30
N TYR A 113 6.11 24.93 -22.78
CA TYR A 113 5.49 23.69 -22.30
C TYR A 113 6.40 22.49 -22.59
N VAL A 114 6.54 21.60 -21.61
CA VAL A 114 7.25 20.33 -21.76
C VAL A 114 6.25 19.20 -21.49
N PRO A 115 5.81 18.48 -22.53
CA PRO A 115 4.80 17.43 -22.40
C PRO A 115 5.25 16.28 -21.50
N LYS A 116 4.33 15.81 -20.65
CA LYS A 116 4.52 14.61 -19.82
C LYS A 116 3.46 13.57 -20.19
N PRO A 117 3.77 12.66 -21.13
CA PRO A 117 2.92 11.51 -21.44
C PRO A 117 2.48 10.77 -20.17
N ARG A 118 1.27 10.20 -20.18
CA ARG A 118 0.54 9.62 -19.02
C ARG A 118 0.09 10.59 -17.92
N GLN A 119 0.67 11.78 -17.82
CA GLN A 119 0.21 12.83 -16.88
C GLN A 119 -0.70 13.84 -17.57
N ASP A 120 -0.36 14.23 -18.81
CA ASP A 120 -1.08 15.27 -19.55
C ASP A 120 -1.98 14.69 -20.67
N CYS A 121 -1.69 13.46 -21.13
CA CYS A 121 -2.31 12.74 -22.26
C CYS A 121 -2.47 11.23 -21.93
N ASN A 122 -2.56 10.34 -22.94
CA ASN A 122 -2.61 8.88 -22.77
C ASN A 122 -3.83 8.42 -21.96
N ALA A 123 -5.01 8.78 -22.44
CA ALA A 123 -6.26 8.39 -21.78
C ALA A 123 -7.36 7.96 -22.73
N VAL A 124 -7.02 7.60 -23.97
CA VAL A 124 -7.98 7.04 -24.91
C VAL A 124 -8.74 5.88 -24.25
N SER A 125 -10.05 5.92 -24.34
CA SER A 125 -10.90 5.04 -23.53
C SER A 125 -12.05 4.49 -24.33
N THR A 126 -12.44 3.25 -24.07
CA THR A 126 -13.65 2.70 -24.70
C THR A 126 -14.90 3.44 -24.23
N PHE A 127 -15.00 3.64 -22.92
CA PHE A 127 -16.04 4.47 -22.29
C PHE A 127 -15.35 5.61 -21.55
N TRP A 128 -15.49 6.83 -22.06
CA TRP A 128 -15.02 8.06 -21.43
C TRP A 128 -16.22 8.79 -20.83
N MET A 129 -16.31 8.76 -19.50
CA MET A 129 -17.43 9.28 -18.74
C MET A 129 -16.95 10.50 -17.93
N ALA A 130 -17.23 11.69 -18.45
CA ALA A 130 -16.93 13.00 -17.87
C ALA A 130 -17.78 13.31 -16.61
N ASN A 131 -18.91 12.60 -16.48
CA ASN A 131 -19.78 12.62 -15.33
C ASN A 131 -20.04 11.17 -14.86
N PRO A 132 -19.83 10.86 -13.56
CA PRO A 132 -20.07 9.51 -13.05
C PRO A 132 -21.56 9.16 -12.96
N ASN A 133 -22.49 10.12 -13.02
CA ASN A 133 -23.93 9.88 -12.95
C ASN A 133 -24.51 9.35 -14.29
N ASN A 134 -23.90 8.32 -14.87
CA ASN A 134 -24.39 7.62 -16.05
C ASN A 134 -24.48 6.11 -15.76
N ASN A 135 -25.46 5.43 -16.36
CA ASN A 135 -25.68 4.01 -16.18
C ASN A 135 -24.89 3.23 -17.24
N LEU A 136 -24.00 2.34 -16.81
CA LEU A 136 -23.26 1.42 -17.67
C LEU A 136 -23.59 -0.01 -17.25
N ILE A 137 -24.32 -0.73 -18.08
CA ILE A 137 -24.92 -2.02 -17.76
C ILE A 137 -24.60 -3.02 -18.88
N ASN A 138 -24.10 -4.20 -18.53
CA ASN A 138 -23.80 -5.26 -19.50
C ASN A 138 -22.80 -4.86 -20.61
N CYS A 139 -22.03 -3.78 -20.41
CA CYS A 139 -21.10 -3.27 -21.40
C CYS A 139 -19.77 -4.04 -21.39
N ALA A 140 -19.12 -4.10 -22.54
CA ALA A 140 -17.80 -4.71 -22.70
C ALA A 140 -16.81 -3.76 -23.37
N ALA A 141 -15.63 -3.62 -22.78
CA ALA A 141 -14.52 -2.85 -23.32
C ALA A 141 -13.32 -3.77 -23.57
N ALA A 142 -12.92 -3.91 -24.84
CA ALA A 142 -11.90 -4.87 -25.24
C ALA A 142 -10.88 -4.27 -26.21
N GLY A 143 -9.61 -4.24 -25.80
CA GLY A 143 -8.52 -3.82 -26.69
C GLY A 143 -8.35 -2.31 -26.87
N SER A 144 -8.57 -1.51 -25.83
CA SER A 144 -8.19 -0.09 -25.86
C SER A 144 -6.67 0.07 -25.70
N GLU A 145 -6.09 1.00 -26.46
CA GLU A 145 -4.68 1.41 -26.33
C GLU A 145 -4.35 2.05 -24.97
N GLU A 146 -5.35 2.43 -24.16
CA GLU A 146 -5.14 2.79 -22.76
C GLU A 146 -6.19 2.13 -21.84
N THR A 147 -7.43 2.62 -21.79
CA THR A 147 -8.39 2.23 -20.73
C THR A 147 -9.73 1.70 -21.26
N GLY A 148 -10.30 0.69 -20.57
CA GLY A 148 -11.65 0.23 -20.86
C GLY A 148 -12.70 1.29 -20.47
N PHE A 149 -12.92 1.45 -19.17
CA PHE A 149 -13.83 2.44 -18.59
C PHE A 149 -13.06 3.51 -17.82
N TRP A 150 -13.19 4.78 -18.20
CA TRP A 150 -12.58 5.89 -17.46
C TRP A 150 -13.66 6.87 -17.02
N PHE A 151 -13.86 6.97 -15.71
CA PHE A 151 -14.61 8.05 -15.08
C PHE A 151 -13.65 9.17 -14.72
N ILE A 152 -13.77 10.30 -15.40
CA ILE A 152 -12.86 11.45 -15.31
C ILE A 152 -13.67 12.71 -15.01
N PHE A 153 -13.19 13.52 -14.08
CA PHE A 153 -14.03 14.58 -13.52
C PHE A 153 -13.77 15.95 -14.16
N HIS A 154 -14.85 16.61 -14.58
CA HIS A 154 -14.83 17.99 -15.03
C HIS A 154 -15.17 18.90 -13.85
N HIS A 155 -14.16 19.53 -13.25
CA HIS A 155 -14.38 20.37 -12.06
C HIS A 155 -15.45 21.45 -12.29
N VAL A 156 -15.48 22.00 -13.49
CA VAL A 156 -16.57 22.83 -14.02
C VAL A 156 -16.90 22.29 -15.41
N PRO A 157 -18.13 22.52 -15.92
CA PRO A 157 -18.45 22.13 -17.29
C PRO A 157 -17.56 22.86 -18.29
N THR A 158 -17.25 22.21 -19.40
CA THR A 158 -16.46 22.79 -20.49
C THR A 158 -17.34 23.20 -21.67
N GLY A 159 -16.71 23.73 -22.73
CA GLY A 159 -17.35 23.92 -24.02
C GLY A 159 -18.62 24.79 -23.98
N PRO A 160 -19.61 24.50 -24.85
CA PRO A 160 -20.92 25.16 -24.83
C PRO A 160 -21.72 24.94 -23.54
N SER A 161 -21.29 24.01 -22.67
CA SER A 161 -22.01 23.68 -21.43
C SER A 161 -21.57 24.48 -20.21
N VAL A 162 -20.64 25.43 -20.35
CA VAL A 162 -20.14 26.26 -19.24
C VAL A 162 -21.29 26.88 -18.43
N GLY A 163 -21.23 26.73 -17.10
CA GLY A 163 -22.21 27.29 -16.16
C GLY A 163 -23.41 26.40 -15.83
N THR A 164 -23.49 25.20 -16.41
CA THR A 164 -24.59 24.24 -16.16
C THR A 164 -24.57 23.61 -14.75
N TYR A 165 -23.42 23.57 -14.07
CA TYR A 165 -23.32 23.20 -12.65
C TYR A 165 -22.21 23.97 -11.90
N SER A 166 -22.25 23.93 -10.56
CA SER A 166 -21.27 24.55 -9.69
C SER A 166 -19.95 23.76 -9.59
N PRO A 167 -18.80 24.43 -9.37
CA PRO A 167 -17.51 23.75 -9.28
C PRO A 167 -17.50 22.57 -8.28
N GLY A 168 -16.94 21.43 -8.69
CA GLY A 168 -16.84 20.20 -7.89
C GLY A 168 -18.00 19.23 -8.03
N TYR A 169 -19.04 19.56 -8.81
CA TYR A 169 -20.24 18.72 -8.95
C TYR A 169 -19.91 17.30 -9.42
N SER A 170 -19.13 17.16 -10.50
CA SER A 170 -18.80 15.84 -11.08
C SER A 170 -17.99 14.94 -10.13
N GLU A 171 -17.14 15.55 -9.29
CA GLU A 171 -16.34 14.87 -8.28
C GLU A 171 -17.18 14.35 -7.10
N HIS A 172 -18.38 14.90 -6.91
CA HIS A 172 -19.22 14.63 -5.75
C HIS A 172 -20.55 13.98 -6.09
N ILE A 173 -20.99 13.98 -7.34
CA ILE A 173 -22.24 13.35 -7.72
C ILE A 173 -22.13 11.81 -7.62
N PRO A 174 -23.14 11.11 -7.08
CA PRO A 174 -23.13 9.65 -6.99
C PRO A 174 -23.05 8.99 -8.36
N LEU A 175 -22.33 7.87 -8.41
CA LEU A 175 -22.18 7.05 -9.61
C LEU A 175 -23.55 6.51 -10.04
N GLY A 176 -23.82 6.56 -11.34
CA GLY A 176 -24.95 5.84 -11.92
C GLY A 176 -24.80 4.32 -11.76
N ARG A 177 -25.74 3.56 -12.31
CA ARG A 177 -25.71 2.10 -12.18
C ARG A 177 -24.53 1.53 -12.96
N PHE A 178 -23.56 0.93 -12.27
CA PHE A 178 -22.47 0.15 -12.89
C PHE A 178 -22.63 -1.35 -12.58
N HIS A 179 -23.08 -2.13 -13.56
CA HIS A 179 -23.45 -3.53 -13.31
C HIS A 179 -23.11 -4.47 -14.47
N ASN A 180 -22.45 -5.59 -14.16
CA ASN A 180 -22.17 -6.70 -15.09
C ASN A 180 -21.32 -6.28 -16.31
N ASN A 181 -20.42 -5.32 -16.12
CA ASN A 181 -19.52 -4.86 -17.17
C ASN A 181 -18.24 -5.70 -17.24
N ARG A 182 -17.60 -5.75 -18.41
CA ARG A 182 -16.36 -6.50 -18.66
C ARG A 182 -15.30 -5.62 -19.30
N ALA A 183 -14.05 -5.72 -18.85
CA ALA A 183 -12.94 -4.98 -19.45
C ALA A 183 -11.70 -5.87 -19.62
N HIS A 184 -11.20 -6.03 -20.84
CA HIS A 184 -10.00 -6.83 -21.06
C HIS A 184 -9.12 -6.36 -22.21
N SER A 185 -7.88 -6.87 -22.23
CA SER A 185 -6.92 -6.59 -23.30
C SER A 185 -6.58 -5.10 -23.44
N ASN A 186 -6.77 -4.30 -22.39
CA ASN A 186 -6.41 -2.87 -22.38
C ASN A 186 -4.97 -2.69 -21.90
N TYR A 187 -4.24 -1.76 -22.49
CA TYR A 187 -2.81 -1.54 -22.18
C TYR A 187 -2.57 -0.89 -20.81
N ARG A 188 -3.48 -0.04 -20.32
CA ARG A 188 -3.32 0.61 -19.01
C ARG A 188 -4.26 0.01 -17.98
N ALA A 189 -5.57 0.04 -18.21
CA ALA A 189 -6.50 -0.42 -17.20
C ALA A 189 -7.81 -0.94 -17.76
N GLY A 190 -8.41 -1.91 -17.07
CA GLY A 190 -9.81 -2.26 -17.30
C GLY A 190 -10.75 -1.11 -16.89
N MET A 191 -10.48 -0.48 -15.74
CA MET A 191 -11.24 0.67 -15.24
C MET A 191 -10.36 1.66 -14.47
N ILE A 192 -10.64 2.96 -14.65
CA ILE A 192 -10.06 4.05 -13.86
C ILE A 192 -11.19 4.93 -13.32
N ILE A 193 -11.17 5.19 -12.01
CA ILE A 193 -11.91 6.26 -11.35
C ILE A 193 -10.87 7.14 -10.66
N ASP A 194 -10.36 8.12 -11.40
CA ASP A 194 -9.34 9.06 -10.96
C ASP A 194 -9.23 10.16 -12.03
N ASN A 195 -8.51 11.21 -11.70
CA ASN A 195 -8.18 12.32 -12.58
C ASN A 195 -9.36 13.21 -12.96
N GLY A 196 -9.01 14.39 -13.46
CA GLY A 196 -9.92 15.30 -14.11
C GLY A 196 -9.30 15.87 -15.38
N VAL A 197 -9.97 16.84 -15.98
CA VAL A 197 -9.44 17.59 -17.13
C VAL A 197 -9.16 19.05 -16.75
N LYS A 198 -8.17 19.65 -17.41
CA LYS A 198 -7.89 21.08 -17.30
C LYS A 198 -9.00 21.87 -17.97
N THR A 199 -9.68 22.72 -17.20
CA THR A 199 -10.81 23.55 -17.66
C THR A 199 -10.44 25.02 -17.84
N THR A 200 -9.15 25.36 -17.83
CA THR A 200 -8.65 26.71 -18.07
C THR A 200 -7.75 26.73 -19.29
N GLU A 201 -7.66 27.88 -19.96
CA GLU A 201 -6.75 28.06 -21.09
C GLU A 201 -5.27 27.94 -20.69
N ALA A 202 -4.41 27.64 -21.66
CA ALA A 202 -2.97 27.56 -21.43
C ALA A 202 -2.41 28.94 -21.01
N SER A 203 -1.59 28.97 -19.97
CA SER A 203 -1.05 30.22 -19.41
C SER A 203 0.37 30.06 -18.89
N ALA A 204 1.03 31.16 -18.50
CA ALA A 204 2.35 31.12 -17.89
C ALA A 204 2.39 30.27 -16.60
N LYS A 205 1.27 30.21 -15.85
CA LYS A 205 1.14 29.46 -14.59
C LYS A 205 0.92 27.97 -14.84
N ASP A 206 0.12 27.63 -15.84
CA ASP A 206 -0.12 26.25 -16.26
C ASP A 206 -0.08 26.18 -17.78
N LYS A 207 1.06 25.71 -18.29
CA LYS A 207 1.39 25.74 -19.72
C LYS A 207 0.70 24.67 -20.54
N ARG A 208 0.07 23.70 -19.88
CA ARG A 208 -0.58 22.56 -20.53
C ARG A 208 -1.77 23.03 -21.38
N PRO A 209 -2.06 22.35 -22.50
CA PRO A 209 -3.27 22.58 -23.29
C PRO A 209 -4.56 22.47 -22.48
N PHE A 210 -5.62 23.13 -22.95
CA PHE A 210 -6.99 22.92 -22.46
C PHE A 210 -7.38 21.43 -22.63
N LEU A 211 -8.15 20.87 -21.69
CA LEU A 211 -8.52 19.45 -21.60
C LEU A 211 -7.36 18.44 -21.43
N SER A 212 -6.14 18.89 -21.14
CA SER A 212 -5.10 17.99 -20.62
C SER A 212 -5.52 17.37 -19.30
N ILE A 213 -5.04 16.16 -19.04
CA ILE A 213 -5.36 15.44 -17.81
C ILE A 213 -4.74 16.18 -16.60
N ILE A 214 -5.50 16.24 -15.52
CA ILE A 214 -5.09 16.79 -14.23
C ILE A 214 -5.44 15.83 -13.09
N SER A 215 -5.03 16.18 -11.88
CA SER A 215 -5.46 15.47 -10.67
C SER A 215 -6.85 15.95 -10.26
N ALA A 216 -7.77 15.01 -10.06
CA ALA A 216 -9.02 15.19 -9.33
C ALA A 216 -9.27 13.93 -8.50
N ARG A 217 -10.18 14.00 -7.51
CA ARG A 217 -10.48 12.91 -6.59
C ARG A 217 -11.97 12.76 -6.46
N TYR A 218 -12.44 11.53 -6.58
CA TYR A 218 -13.86 11.24 -6.43
C TYR A 218 -14.24 11.20 -4.95
N SER A 219 -15.38 11.77 -4.56
CA SER A 219 -15.91 11.62 -3.21
C SER A 219 -17.42 11.83 -3.25
N PRO A 220 -18.20 10.76 -3.53
CA PRO A 220 -19.62 10.89 -3.81
C PRO A 220 -20.45 11.19 -2.55
N HIS A 221 -21.34 12.16 -2.68
CA HIS A 221 -22.22 12.65 -1.63
C HIS A 221 -23.61 12.94 -2.20
N GLN A 222 -24.61 12.91 -1.33
CA GLN A 222 -25.98 13.29 -1.70
C GLN A 222 -26.00 14.68 -2.35
N ASP A 223 -26.71 14.81 -3.47
CA ASP A 223 -26.84 16.05 -4.26
C ASP A 223 -25.52 16.69 -4.69
N ALA A 224 -24.43 15.91 -4.77
CA ALA A 224 -23.07 16.39 -5.02
C ALA A 224 -22.57 17.46 -4.01
N ASP A 225 -23.12 17.44 -2.79
CA ASP A 225 -22.75 18.38 -1.73
C ASP A 225 -21.89 17.68 -0.67
N PRO A 226 -20.59 18.04 -0.54
CA PRO A 226 -19.70 17.42 0.44
C PRO A 226 -20.08 17.72 1.91
N LEU A 227 -21.03 18.62 2.18
CA LEU A 227 -21.60 18.86 3.52
C LEU A 227 -22.73 17.88 3.88
N LYS A 228 -23.28 17.17 2.89
CA LYS A 228 -24.31 16.15 3.09
C LYS A 228 -23.68 14.78 3.37
N PRO A 229 -24.47 13.73 3.67
CA PRO A 229 -23.91 12.39 3.85
C PRO A 229 -23.24 11.85 2.58
N ARG A 230 -22.21 11.03 2.76
CA ARG A 230 -21.58 10.24 1.70
C ARG A 230 -22.57 9.25 1.10
N GLU A 231 -22.55 9.11 -0.22
CA GLU A 231 -23.32 8.11 -0.95
C GLU A 231 -22.35 7.21 -1.75
N PRO A 232 -22.11 5.97 -1.31
CA PRO A 232 -21.06 5.15 -1.89
C PRO A 232 -21.31 4.83 -3.37
N ALA A 233 -20.27 4.93 -4.19
CA ALA A 233 -20.32 4.46 -5.56
C ALA A 233 -20.20 2.93 -5.61
N ILE A 234 -21.24 2.28 -6.16
CA ILE A 234 -21.38 0.81 -6.12
C ILE A 234 -21.04 0.20 -7.48
N ILE A 235 -19.98 -0.62 -7.50
CA ILE A 235 -19.55 -1.40 -8.66
C ILE A 235 -19.86 -2.87 -8.43
N LYS A 236 -20.79 -3.44 -9.21
CA LYS A 236 -21.23 -4.83 -9.06
C LYS A 236 -20.95 -5.68 -10.28
N HIS A 237 -20.48 -6.91 -10.04
CA HIS A 237 -20.23 -7.91 -11.09
C HIS A 237 -19.24 -7.45 -12.19
N PHE A 238 -18.29 -6.58 -11.86
CA PHE A 238 -17.26 -6.17 -12.81
C PHE A 238 -16.27 -7.31 -13.05
N THR A 239 -15.95 -7.60 -14.31
CA THR A 239 -14.96 -8.61 -14.67
C THR A 239 -13.84 -7.96 -15.48
N ALA A 240 -12.64 -7.89 -14.90
CA ALA A 240 -11.47 -7.33 -15.56
C ALA A 240 -10.35 -8.37 -15.72
N TYR A 241 -9.92 -8.62 -16.94
CA TYR A 241 -8.85 -9.60 -17.17
C TYR A 241 -7.90 -9.22 -18.29
N LYS A 242 -6.67 -9.73 -18.25
CA LYS A 242 -5.65 -9.48 -19.29
C LYS A 242 -5.49 -8.00 -19.64
N ASN A 243 -5.65 -7.10 -18.67
CA ASN A 243 -5.20 -5.73 -18.82
C ASN A 243 -3.73 -5.70 -18.41
N GLN A 244 -2.88 -5.04 -19.22
CA GLN A 244 -1.44 -5.15 -19.05
C GLN A 244 -1.01 -4.68 -17.66
N ASP A 245 -1.45 -3.50 -17.23
CA ASP A 245 -1.11 -2.93 -15.93
C ASP A 245 -2.20 -3.20 -14.87
N HIS A 246 -3.38 -2.56 -14.96
CA HIS A 246 -4.40 -2.65 -13.92
C HIS A 246 -5.70 -3.35 -14.37
N GLY A 247 -6.27 -4.23 -13.55
CA GLY A 247 -7.68 -4.60 -13.69
C GLY A 247 -8.59 -3.41 -13.37
N ALA A 248 -8.36 -2.75 -12.23
CA ALA A 248 -8.94 -1.45 -11.92
C ALA A 248 -8.01 -0.58 -11.04
N TRP A 249 -8.08 0.73 -11.24
CA TRP A 249 -7.47 1.76 -10.41
C TRP A 249 -8.53 2.73 -9.90
N LEU A 250 -8.70 2.80 -8.59
CA LEU A 250 -9.76 3.60 -7.98
C LEU A 250 -9.17 4.54 -6.95
N ARG A 251 -9.49 5.82 -7.09
CA ARG A 251 -8.97 6.85 -6.19
C ARG A 251 -10.03 7.84 -5.74
N GLY A 252 -10.15 8.01 -4.42
CA GLY A 252 -11.14 8.92 -3.87
C GLY A 252 -11.63 8.51 -2.49
N GLY A 253 -12.91 8.81 -2.23
CA GLY A 253 -13.70 8.45 -1.07
C GLY A 253 -14.41 7.10 -1.25
N ASP A 254 -15.71 7.05 -0.94
CA ASP A 254 -16.47 5.80 -0.88
C ASP A 254 -16.74 5.18 -2.26
N VAL A 255 -15.89 4.21 -2.63
CA VAL A 255 -16.02 3.37 -3.83
C VAL A 255 -16.01 1.90 -3.41
N TRP A 256 -17.12 1.20 -3.60
CA TRP A 256 -17.35 -0.14 -3.09
C TRP A 256 -17.59 -1.15 -4.22
N LEU A 257 -16.83 -2.24 -4.21
CA LEU A 257 -16.86 -3.31 -5.19
C LEU A 257 -17.47 -4.56 -4.56
N ASP A 258 -18.38 -5.21 -5.29
CA ASP A 258 -19.01 -6.44 -4.83
C ASP A 258 -19.14 -7.46 -5.98
N SER A 259 -18.74 -8.70 -5.68
CA SER A 259 -18.87 -9.84 -6.59
C SER A 259 -18.13 -9.64 -7.92
N CYS A 260 -16.96 -8.99 -7.85
CA CYS A 260 -16.09 -8.68 -8.97
C CYS A 260 -15.07 -9.80 -9.23
N ARG A 261 -14.50 -9.83 -10.43
CA ARG A 261 -13.53 -10.85 -10.87
C ARG A 261 -12.34 -10.20 -11.56
N PHE A 262 -11.14 -10.49 -11.08
CA PHE A 262 -9.89 -9.97 -11.63
C PHE A 262 -8.98 -11.14 -12.00
N ALA A 263 -8.57 -11.26 -13.26
CA ALA A 263 -7.73 -12.39 -13.71
C ALA A 263 -6.63 -11.96 -14.67
N ASP A 264 -5.42 -12.49 -14.54
CA ASP A 264 -4.32 -12.28 -15.49
C ASP A 264 -3.98 -10.80 -15.77
N ASN A 265 -4.27 -9.91 -14.82
CA ASN A 265 -3.82 -8.51 -14.88
C ASN A 265 -2.44 -8.41 -14.22
N GLY A 266 -1.63 -7.42 -14.58
CA GLY A 266 -0.41 -7.12 -13.82
C GLY A 266 -0.71 -6.85 -12.35
N ILE A 267 -1.70 -6.00 -12.11
CA ILE A 267 -2.26 -5.66 -10.82
C ILE A 267 -3.77 -5.83 -10.91
N GLY A 268 -4.37 -6.75 -10.15
CA GLY A 268 -5.82 -6.97 -10.19
C GLY A 268 -6.60 -5.72 -9.81
N LEU A 269 -6.34 -5.18 -8.62
CA LEU A 269 -7.02 -3.99 -8.11
C LEU A 269 -6.06 -3.08 -7.32
N THR A 270 -6.06 -1.78 -7.64
CA THR A 270 -5.43 -0.75 -6.81
C THR A 270 -6.50 0.12 -6.19
N LEU A 271 -6.49 0.18 -4.86
CA LEU A 271 -7.34 1.05 -4.06
C LEU A 271 -6.44 2.13 -3.45
N ALA A 272 -6.76 3.40 -3.70
CA ALA A 272 -6.01 4.57 -3.26
C ALA A 272 -6.95 5.63 -2.67
N SER A 273 -6.64 6.16 -1.49
CA SER A 273 -7.42 7.28 -0.96
C SER A 273 -7.07 8.60 -1.66
N GLY A 274 -7.81 9.66 -1.34
CA GLY A 274 -7.74 10.96 -2.03
C GLY A 274 -6.41 11.72 -1.96
N GLY A 275 -5.37 11.20 -1.30
CA GLY A 275 -4.12 11.92 -1.08
C GLY A 275 -3.36 11.42 0.13
N THR A 276 -2.34 12.18 0.55
CA THR A 276 -1.63 11.82 1.77
C THR A 276 -2.46 12.00 3.04
N PHE A 277 -3.45 12.87 2.97
CA PHE A 277 -4.43 13.08 4.03
C PHE A 277 -5.79 13.26 3.32
N PRO A 278 -6.63 12.21 3.25
CA PRO A 278 -7.83 12.21 2.41
C PRO A 278 -8.75 13.39 2.72
N TYR A 279 -9.19 14.15 1.70
CA TYR A 279 -10.05 15.33 1.91
C TYR A 279 -11.45 14.97 2.41
N ASP A 280 -12.00 13.87 1.88
CA ASP A 280 -13.27 13.29 2.32
C ASP A 280 -13.03 12.39 3.55
N ASP A 281 -12.95 13.03 4.72
CA ASP A 281 -12.65 12.35 5.97
C ASP A 281 -13.78 11.39 6.39
N GLY A 282 -13.40 10.16 6.77
CA GLY A 282 -14.35 9.11 7.12
C GLY A 282 -14.71 8.17 5.97
N SER A 283 -14.33 8.50 4.73
CA SER A 283 -14.49 7.63 3.58
C SER A 283 -13.57 6.41 3.60
N LYS A 284 -13.96 5.35 2.88
CA LYS A 284 -13.14 4.15 2.69
C LYS A 284 -13.33 3.56 1.30
N GLN A 285 -12.36 2.79 0.86
CA GLN A 285 -12.55 1.93 -0.31
C GLN A 285 -12.78 0.49 0.13
N GLU A 286 -13.68 -0.21 -0.54
CA GLU A 286 -14.12 -1.53 -0.11
C GLU A 286 -14.23 -2.50 -1.27
N ILE A 287 -13.81 -3.75 -1.04
CA ILE A 287 -14.11 -4.86 -1.95
C ILE A 287 -14.60 -6.09 -1.17
N LYS A 288 -15.69 -6.69 -1.69
CA LYS A 288 -16.38 -7.83 -1.11
C LYS A 288 -16.65 -8.95 -2.11
N ASN A 289 -16.73 -10.19 -1.62
CA ASN A 289 -17.25 -11.35 -2.34
C ASN A 289 -16.59 -11.62 -3.70
N SER A 290 -15.31 -11.25 -3.85
CA SER A 290 -14.66 -11.14 -5.16
C SER A 290 -13.58 -12.19 -5.37
N LEU A 291 -13.29 -12.50 -6.64
CA LEU A 291 -12.31 -13.49 -7.06
C LEU A 291 -11.11 -12.83 -7.74
N PHE A 292 -9.91 -13.24 -7.33
CA PHE A 292 -8.65 -12.85 -7.95
C PHE A 292 -7.91 -14.08 -8.45
N VAL A 293 -7.49 -14.07 -9.72
CA VAL A 293 -6.74 -15.18 -10.34
C VAL A 293 -5.42 -14.65 -10.89
N GLY A 294 -4.30 -15.12 -10.33
CA GLY A 294 -2.97 -14.68 -10.75
C GLY A 294 -2.57 -15.24 -12.12
N GLU A 295 -2.70 -16.56 -12.27
CA GLU A 295 -2.29 -17.30 -13.48
C GLU A 295 -3.42 -18.24 -13.92
N SER A 296 -4.32 -17.76 -14.78
CA SER A 296 -5.40 -18.57 -15.33
C SER A 296 -4.92 -19.49 -16.47
N GLY A 297 -5.75 -20.44 -16.86
CA GLY A 297 -5.49 -21.28 -18.04
C GLY A 297 -5.72 -20.57 -19.38
N ASN A 298 -6.25 -19.34 -19.36
CA ASN A 298 -6.43 -18.53 -20.56
C ASN A 298 -5.11 -17.86 -20.93
N VAL A 299 -4.27 -18.53 -21.74
CA VAL A 299 -3.04 -17.92 -22.27
C VAL A 299 -3.30 -16.94 -23.41
N GLY A 300 -4.47 -17.05 -24.06
CA GLY A 300 -4.87 -16.21 -25.19
C GLY A 300 -4.49 -16.86 -26.52
N THR A 301 -4.36 -16.05 -27.56
CA THR A 301 -4.08 -16.52 -28.92
C THR A 301 -2.78 -15.90 -29.40
N GLU A 302 -1.86 -16.74 -29.87
CA GLU A 302 -0.65 -16.30 -30.55
C GLU A 302 -1.03 -15.81 -31.95
N MET A 303 -0.51 -14.65 -32.35
CA MET A 303 -0.86 -13.98 -33.61
C MET A 303 0.37 -13.94 -34.52
N MET A 304 0.21 -13.98 -35.84
CA MET A 304 1.34 -14.04 -36.78
C MET A 304 2.36 -12.90 -36.63
N ASP A 305 1.92 -11.71 -36.21
CA ASP A 305 2.80 -10.55 -36.03
C ASP A 305 3.44 -10.47 -34.63
N ASN A 306 3.03 -11.35 -33.71
CA ASN A 306 3.47 -11.47 -32.32
C ASN A 306 3.62 -10.15 -31.54
N ARG A 307 2.90 -9.09 -31.93
CA ARG A 307 3.06 -7.75 -31.31
C ARG A 307 2.65 -7.70 -29.85
N ILE A 308 1.68 -8.52 -29.48
CA ILE A 308 1.11 -8.60 -28.14
C ILE A 308 1.31 -9.98 -27.50
N TRP A 309 2.04 -10.90 -28.15
CA TRP A 309 2.37 -12.19 -27.56
C TRP A 309 3.77 -12.12 -26.95
N GLY A 310 3.96 -12.70 -25.78
CA GLY A 310 5.28 -12.73 -25.16
C GLY A 310 5.36 -13.66 -23.96
N PRO A 311 6.57 -13.86 -23.42
CA PRO A 311 6.80 -14.74 -22.28
C PRO A 311 5.96 -14.30 -21.08
N GLY A 312 5.24 -15.26 -20.50
CA GLY A 312 4.42 -15.10 -19.32
C GLY A 312 3.83 -16.45 -18.91
N GLY A 313 3.00 -16.47 -17.87
CA GLY A 313 2.50 -17.73 -17.33
C GLY A 313 3.50 -18.48 -16.45
N LEU A 314 3.17 -19.73 -16.12
CA LEU A 314 3.89 -20.55 -15.14
C LEU A 314 5.23 -21.11 -15.65
N ASP A 315 5.39 -21.18 -16.97
CA ASP A 315 6.45 -21.91 -17.68
C ASP A 315 7.05 -21.11 -18.84
N HIS A 316 6.72 -19.81 -18.92
CA HIS A 316 7.13 -18.93 -20.03
C HIS A 316 6.75 -19.40 -21.44
N SER A 317 5.79 -20.33 -21.56
CA SER A 317 5.25 -20.80 -22.85
C SER A 317 4.62 -19.68 -23.70
N GLY A 318 4.33 -18.55 -23.08
CA GLY A 318 3.84 -17.34 -23.74
C GLY A 318 2.38 -17.06 -23.42
N ARG A 319 2.00 -15.79 -23.53
CA ARG A 319 0.61 -15.34 -23.44
C ARG A 319 0.39 -14.04 -24.17
N THR A 320 -0.87 -13.73 -24.41
CA THR A 320 -1.30 -12.41 -24.89
C THR A 320 -1.21 -11.35 -23.79
N LEU A 321 -0.65 -10.19 -24.15
CA LEU A 321 -0.46 -8.97 -23.39
C LEU A 321 0.23 -9.15 -22.02
N PRO A 322 1.39 -9.85 -21.94
CA PRO A 322 2.12 -9.99 -20.68
C PRO A 322 2.69 -8.64 -20.25
N ILE A 323 2.82 -8.46 -18.93
CA ILE A 323 3.51 -7.31 -18.34
C ILE A 323 4.91 -7.70 -17.90
N GLY A 324 5.89 -7.62 -18.79
CA GLY A 324 7.29 -7.91 -18.46
C GLY A 324 7.55 -9.35 -17.93
N GLN A 325 8.78 -9.82 -18.03
CA GLN A 325 9.11 -11.20 -17.58
C GLN A 325 9.25 -11.32 -16.06
N ASN A 326 9.57 -10.22 -15.39
CA ASN A 326 9.87 -10.19 -13.96
C ASN A 326 8.97 -9.21 -13.18
N PHE A 327 7.87 -8.76 -13.80
CA PHE A 327 6.95 -7.84 -13.12
C PHE A 327 6.33 -8.52 -11.90
N PRO A 328 6.37 -7.87 -10.72
CA PRO A 328 5.77 -8.38 -9.51
C PRO A 328 4.23 -8.34 -9.63
N ILE A 329 3.61 -9.45 -10.03
CA ILE A 329 2.15 -9.55 -10.17
C ILE A 329 1.47 -9.48 -8.80
N ARG A 330 0.38 -8.73 -8.72
CA ARG A 330 -0.38 -8.52 -7.48
C ARG A 330 -1.88 -8.71 -7.69
N GLY A 331 -2.54 -9.46 -6.81
CA GLY A 331 -4.00 -9.53 -6.78
C GLY A 331 -4.60 -8.20 -6.35
N ILE A 332 -4.32 -7.78 -5.11
CA ILE A 332 -4.66 -6.47 -4.58
C ILE A 332 -3.38 -5.71 -4.23
N GLN A 333 -3.36 -4.43 -4.59
CA GLN A 333 -2.33 -3.47 -4.24
C GLN A 333 -2.87 -2.45 -3.23
N PHE A 334 -2.35 -2.49 -2.00
CA PHE A 334 -2.60 -1.44 -1.00
C PHE A 334 -1.87 -0.16 -1.40
N TYR A 335 -2.61 0.94 -1.41
CA TYR A 335 -2.06 2.27 -1.63
C TYR A 335 -2.84 3.28 -0.75
N ASP A 336 -2.15 4.02 0.12
CA ASP A 336 -2.72 5.06 0.99
C ASP A 336 -3.68 4.54 2.10
N GLY A 337 -4.92 4.21 1.78
CA GLY A 337 -5.96 3.78 2.73
C GLY A 337 -6.82 4.90 3.36
N PRO A 338 -7.94 4.57 4.03
CA PRO A 338 -8.33 3.22 4.50
C PRO A 338 -8.93 2.33 3.41
N ILE A 339 -8.55 1.05 3.44
CA ILE A 339 -9.03 -0.01 2.54
C ILE A 339 -9.69 -1.12 3.37
N ASN A 340 -10.80 -1.68 2.90
CA ASN A 340 -11.44 -2.85 3.49
C ASN A 340 -11.61 -3.98 2.46
N ILE A 341 -11.02 -5.14 2.74
CA ILE A 341 -11.06 -6.33 1.86
C ILE A 341 -11.75 -7.46 2.64
N GLN A 342 -12.87 -7.95 2.12
CA GLN A 342 -13.68 -8.92 2.84
C GLN A 342 -14.21 -10.05 1.95
N ASN A 343 -14.14 -11.30 2.41
CA ASN A 343 -14.73 -12.45 1.71
C ASN A 343 -14.22 -12.59 0.27
N CYS A 344 -12.91 -12.44 0.06
CA CYS A 344 -12.29 -12.55 -1.25
C CYS A 344 -11.50 -13.86 -1.37
N THR A 345 -11.55 -14.48 -2.55
CA THR A 345 -10.76 -15.67 -2.87
C THR A 345 -9.63 -15.31 -3.82
N PHE A 346 -8.41 -15.73 -3.47
CA PHE A 346 -7.24 -15.64 -4.34
C PHE A 346 -6.89 -17.04 -4.85
N ARG A 347 -6.70 -17.15 -6.17
CA ARG A 347 -6.44 -18.42 -6.84
C ARG A 347 -5.21 -18.33 -7.74
N LYS A 348 -4.37 -19.37 -7.74
CA LYS A 348 -3.23 -19.52 -8.67
C LYS A 348 -2.25 -18.33 -8.68
N PHE A 349 -1.92 -17.80 -7.50
CA PHE A 349 -0.73 -16.96 -7.30
C PHE A 349 0.41 -17.87 -6.90
N VAL A 350 1.41 -18.02 -7.76
CA VAL A 350 2.43 -19.07 -7.66
C VAL A 350 3.80 -18.55 -7.21
N ALA A 351 4.56 -19.42 -6.56
CA ALA A 351 5.92 -19.12 -6.15
C ALA A 351 6.90 -19.36 -7.31
N LEU A 352 7.32 -18.29 -7.99
CA LEU A 352 8.26 -18.34 -9.12
C LEU A 352 9.61 -17.71 -8.74
N GLU A 353 10.69 -18.27 -9.27
CA GLU A 353 12.05 -17.73 -9.10
C GLU A 353 12.30 -16.65 -10.14
N GLY A 354 12.59 -15.40 -9.73
CA GLY A 354 12.85 -14.28 -10.64
C GLY A 354 11.62 -13.43 -11.02
N ARG A 355 10.41 -13.87 -10.71
CA ARG A 355 9.17 -13.08 -10.81
C ARG A 355 8.31 -13.29 -9.58
N HIS A 356 7.98 -12.21 -8.86
CA HIS A 356 7.08 -12.30 -7.74
C HIS A 356 5.63 -12.37 -8.22
N THR A 357 4.84 -13.25 -7.61
CA THR A 357 3.38 -13.20 -7.72
C THR A 357 2.79 -13.31 -6.33
N SER A 358 1.89 -12.39 -6.00
CA SER A 358 1.35 -12.24 -4.65
C SER A 358 -0.15 -11.93 -4.68
N ALA A 359 -0.90 -12.53 -3.76
CA ALA A 359 -2.32 -12.20 -3.59
C ALA A 359 -2.50 -10.78 -3.05
N LEU A 360 -1.75 -10.42 -2.01
CA LEU A 360 -1.77 -9.12 -1.35
C LEU A 360 -0.38 -8.47 -1.37
N ALA A 361 -0.28 -7.21 -1.77
CA ALA A 361 0.99 -6.49 -1.76
C ALA A 361 0.76 -4.97 -1.78
N PHE A 362 1.85 -4.20 -1.77
CA PHE A 362 1.82 -2.74 -1.71
C PHE A 362 2.20 -2.10 -3.04
N ARG A 363 1.87 -0.81 -3.20
CA ARG A 363 2.29 -0.03 -4.37
C ARG A 363 3.82 0.06 -4.46
N LEU A 364 4.33 -0.06 -5.69
CA LEU A 364 5.74 0.10 -6.01
C LEU A 364 6.19 1.56 -5.83
N ASN A 365 7.39 1.77 -5.26
CA ASN A 365 8.00 3.09 -5.07
C ASN A 365 7.05 4.07 -4.36
N ASN A 366 6.44 3.61 -3.28
CA ASN A 366 5.36 4.35 -2.65
C ASN A 366 5.91 5.51 -1.82
N ALA A 367 5.78 6.74 -2.34
CA ALA A 367 6.12 7.95 -1.61
C ALA A 367 5.12 8.32 -0.52
N TRP A 368 3.91 7.74 -0.54
CA TRP A 368 2.78 8.18 0.29
C TRP A 368 2.51 7.17 1.40
N GLN A 369 1.78 7.59 2.42
CA GLN A 369 1.55 6.83 3.64
C GLN A 369 0.91 5.45 3.42
N SER A 370 1.00 4.62 4.45
CA SER A 370 0.16 3.44 4.64
C SER A 370 -0.77 3.66 5.82
N CYS A 371 -2.08 3.48 5.65
CA CYS A 371 -3.05 3.58 6.73
C CYS A 371 -3.04 2.30 7.58
N PRO A 372 -2.94 2.38 8.93
CA PRO A 372 -3.06 1.20 9.79
C PRO A 372 -4.48 0.61 9.79
N HIS A 373 -5.48 1.32 9.27
CA HIS A 373 -6.86 0.84 9.14
C HIS A 373 -7.15 0.15 7.79
N ASN A 374 -6.11 -0.21 7.04
CA ASN A 374 -6.25 -1.16 5.93
C ASN A 374 -6.59 -2.54 6.51
N ASN A 375 -7.85 -2.97 6.40
CA ASN A 375 -8.37 -4.19 7.01
C ASN A 375 -8.57 -5.29 5.99
N VAL A 376 -8.24 -6.51 6.40
CA VAL A 376 -8.42 -7.74 5.65
C VAL A 376 -9.19 -8.73 6.52
N THR A 377 -10.20 -9.40 5.95
CA THR A 377 -11.04 -10.35 6.69
C THR A 377 -11.60 -11.42 5.77
N ASN A 378 -11.70 -12.65 6.26
CA ASN A 378 -12.33 -13.77 5.59
C ASN A 378 -11.73 -14.04 4.19
N ILE A 379 -10.40 -14.08 4.10
CA ILE A 379 -9.69 -14.39 2.86
C ILE A 379 -9.58 -15.91 2.67
N ALA A 380 -9.77 -16.35 1.43
CA ALA A 380 -9.55 -17.72 1.01
C ALA A 380 -8.40 -17.80 -0.01
N PHE A 381 -7.60 -18.85 0.10
CA PHE A 381 -6.47 -19.11 -0.79
C PHE A 381 -6.64 -20.49 -1.41
N GLU A 382 -6.61 -20.55 -2.74
CA GLU A 382 -6.75 -21.78 -3.52
C GLU A 382 -5.58 -21.91 -4.50
N ASP A 383 -4.73 -22.92 -4.33
CA ASP A 383 -3.48 -23.05 -5.08
C ASP A 383 -2.58 -21.80 -4.95
N VAL A 384 -2.52 -21.23 -3.73
CA VAL A 384 -1.64 -20.12 -3.38
C VAL A 384 -0.76 -20.54 -2.19
N PRO A 385 0.52 -20.90 -2.43
CA PRO A 385 1.44 -21.21 -1.35
C PRO A 385 1.61 -19.98 -0.46
N ILE A 386 1.90 -20.21 0.83
CA ILE A 386 2.11 -19.15 1.82
C ILE A 386 3.09 -18.08 1.31
N THR A 387 4.17 -18.47 0.65
CA THR A 387 5.18 -17.57 0.06
C THR A 387 4.63 -16.55 -0.94
N SER A 388 3.44 -16.80 -1.50
CA SER A 388 2.76 -15.96 -2.51
C SER A 388 1.47 -15.32 -1.97
N ARG A 389 1.21 -15.39 -0.66
CA ARG A 389 0.04 -14.72 -0.06
C ARG A 389 0.27 -13.23 0.11
N VAL A 390 1.44 -12.84 0.63
CA VAL A 390 1.79 -11.44 0.93
C VAL A 390 3.19 -11.12 0.41
N PHE A 391 3.40 -9.91 -0.11
CA PHE A 391 4.72 -9.42 -0.47
C PHE A 391 4.90 -7.93 -0.16
N PHE A 392 5.87 -7.60 0.70
CA PHE A 392 6.21 -6.21 1.06
C PHE A 392 7.18 -5.53 0.07
N GLY A 393 7.70 -6.27 -0.91
CA GLY A 393 8.62 -5.73 -1.92
C GLY A 393 10.09 -6.02 -1.63
N GLU A 394 10.94 -5.83 -2.64
CA GLU A 394 12.39 -5.92 -2.52
C GLU A 394 13.08 -4.98 -3.52
N PRO A 395 14.29 -4.45 -3.23
CA PRO A 395 15.03 -3.64 -4.19
C PRO A 395 15.21 -4.36 -5.52
N GLY A 396 15.05 -3.64 -6.62
CA GLY A 396 15.07 -4.22 -7.96
C GLY A 396 14.49 -3.28 -9.03
N PRO A 397 14.38 -3.76 -10.29
CA PRO A 397 14.00 -2.91 -11.43
C PRO A 397 12.61 -2.26 -11.29
N TRP A 398 11.71 -2.86 -10.50
CA TRP A 398 10.34 -2.38 -10.30
C TRP A 398 10.17 -1.56 -9.02
N PHE A 399 10.95 -1.84 -7.98
CA PHE A 399 10.87 -1.20 -6.65
C PHE A 399 12.00 -0.20 -6.39
N ASN A 400 12.91 -0.01 -7.34
CA ASN A 400 14.15 0.75 -7.16
C ASN A 400 14.89 0.32 -5.88
N GLN A 401 15.05 1.23 -4.92
CA GLN A 401 15.71 0.97 -3.64
C GLN A 401 14.75 0.56 -2.52
N LEU A 402 13.43 0.57 -2.76
CA LEU A 402 12.39 0.31 -1.75
C LEU A 402 12.56 1.18 -0.49
N ASP A 403 12.90 2.46 -0.69
CA ASP A 403 13.29 3.39 0.35
C ASP A 403 12.40 4.64 0.41
N MET A 404 11.28 4.66 -0.31
CA MET A 404 10.31 5.75 -0.19
C MET A 404 9.54 5.64 1.12
N ASP A 405 8.98 6.75 1.60
CA ASP A 405 8.34 6.82 2.93
C ASP A 405 7.18 5.82 3.11
N GLY A 406 6.40 5.58 2.06
CA GLY A 406 5.35 4.58 2.02
C GLY A 406 5.85 3.15 1.99
N ASP A 407 6.95 2.89 1.29
CA ASP A 407 7.59 1.58 1.26
C ASP A 407 7.99 1.17 2.69
N LYS A 408 8.60 2.10 3.44
CA LYS A 408 9.06 1.87 4.82
C LYS A 408 7.94 1.77 5.84
N THR A 409 6.78 2.39 5.59
CA THR A 409 5.66 2.47 6.54
C THR A 409 4.53 1.48 6.24
N SER A 410 4.71 0.60 5.26
CA SER A 410 3.73 -0.40 4.82
C SER A 410 3.19 -1.26 5.98
N VAL A 411 1.86 -1.25 6.13
CA VAL A 411 1.13 -2.00 7.17
C VAL A 411 -0.31 -2.29 6.75
N PHE A 412 -0.85 -3.44 7.15
CA PHE A 412 -2.29 -3.72 7.14
C PHE A 412 -2.68 -4.63 8.32
N HIS A 413 -3.97 -4.68 8.62
CA HIS A 413 -4.56 -5.40 9.74
C HIS A 413 -5.32 -6.65 9.25
N ASP A 414 -4.88 -7.82 9.68
CA ASP A 414 -5.60 -9.09 9.48
C ASP A 414 -6.55 -9.33 10.66
N VAL A 415 -7.82 -9.00 10.44
CA VAL A 415 -8.84 -8.92 11.49
C VAL A 415 -9.17 -10.30 12.05
N ASP A 416 -9.28 -11.32 11.20
CA ASP A 416 -9.71 -12.66 11.57
C ASP A 416 -8.61 -13.73 11.50
N GLY A 417 -7.39 -13.35 11.10
CA GLY A 417 -6.26 -14.27 10.98
C GLY A 417 -6.32 -15.12 9.72
N SER A 418 -7.17 -14.76 8.75
CA SER A 418 -7.31 -15.53 7.51
C SER A 418 -6.07 -15.45 6.61
N VAL A 419 -5.19 -14.47 6.82
CA VAL A 419 -3.92 -14.32 6.09
C VAL A 419 -2.75 -14.83 6.93
N SER A 420 -2.65 -14.40 8.18
CA SER A 420 -1.50 -14.64 9.06
C SER A 420 -1.63 -15.88 9.96
N GLU A 421 -2.83 -16.40 10.16
CA GLU A 421 -3.21 -17.37 11.22
C GLU A 421 -3.27 -16.77 12.64
N TYR A 422 -3.08 -15.45 12.79
CA TYR A 422 -3.08 -14.74 14.07
C TYR A 422 -4.18 -13.66 14.07
N PRO A 423 -5.37 -13.94 14.61
CA PRO A 423 -6.50 -13.01 14.54
C PRO A 423 -6.23 -11.69 15.26
N GLY A 424 -6.55 -10.57 14.61
CA GLY A 424 -6.31 -9.22 15.14
C GLY A 424 -4.84 -8.79 15.09
N SER A 425 -4.02 -9.47 14.30
CA SER A 425 -2.62 -9.10 14.10
C SER A 425 -2.46 -8.10 12.95
N TYR A 426 -1.37 -7.34 13.00
CA TYR A 426 -0.94 -6.47 11.94
C TYR A 426 0.24 -7.10 11.21
N LEU A 427 0.22 -7.01 9.89
CA LEU A 427 1.35 -7.35 9.04
C LEU A 427 2.05 -6.06 8.66
N THR A 428 3.35 -6.00 8.95
CA THR A 428 4.21 -4.83 8.70
C THR A 428 5.47 -5.26 7.98
N LYS A 429 6.13 -4.32 7.29
CA LYS A 429 7.48 -4.53 6.78
C LYS A 429 8.44 -4.90 7.93
N ASP A 430 9.39 -5.78 7.65
CA ASP A 430 10.32 -6.35 8.63
C ASP A 430 11.22 -5.30 9.31
N ASP A 431 11.57 -4.22 8.63
CA ASP A 431 12.44 -3.17 9.15
C ASP A 431 11.68 -1.96 9.76
N ASN A 432 10.35 -1.99 9.84
CA ASN A 432 9.57 -0.91 10.44
C ASN A 432 9.49 -1.03 11.98
N TRP A 433 10.55 -0.63 12.68
CA TRP A 433 10.64 -0.76 14.14
C TRP A 433 9.75 0.21 14.94
N LEU A 434 9.06 1.17 14.29
CA LEU A 434 8.10 2.04 14.97
C LEU A 434 6.83 1.31 15.43
N VAL A 435 6.49 0.22 14.75
CA VAL A 435 5.30 -0.60 15.02
C VAL A 435 5.64 -2.00 15.55
N ARG A 436 6.93 -2.35 15.66
CA ARG A 436 7.38 -3.63 16.20
C ARG A 436 7.58 -3.61 17.72
N HIS A 437 7.50 -4.80 18.31
CA HIS A 437 7.84 -5.11 19.70
C HIS A 437 8.56 -6.49 19.76
N PRO A 438 9.18 -6.87 20.90
CA PRO A 438 10.04 -8.06 21.00
C PRO A 438 9.38 -9.42 20.73
N ASP A 439 8.05 -9.46 20.73
CA ASP A 439 7.25 -10.67 20.50
C ASP A 439 6.64 -10.70 19.08
N CYS A 440 6.94 -9.73 18.22
CA CYS A 440 6.59 -9.83 16.82
C CYS A 440 7.27 -11.04 16.15
N ILE A 441 6.55 -11.71 15.27
CA ILE A 441 6.99 -12.91 14.57
C ILE A 441 7.51 -12.52 13.18
N ASN A 442 8.74 -12.88 12.84
CA ASN A 442 9.25 -12.65 11.49
C ASN A 442 8.60 -13.60 10.47
N VAL A 443 8.30 -13.08 9.28
CA VAL A 443 7.89 -13.86 8.11
C VAL A 443 8.85 -13.54 6.97
N PRO A 444 10.05 -14.15 6.94
CA PRO A 444 11.09 -13.77 5.98
C PRO A 444 10.66 -13.88 4.51
N ASP A 445 9.82 -14.87 4.17
CA ASP A 445 9.30 -15.05 2.81
C ASP A 445 8.48 -13.87 2.30
N TRP A 446 7.81 -13.16 3.22
CA TRP A 446 7.04 -11.96 2.91
C TRP A 446 7.87 -10.69 3.00
N ARG A 447 9.10 -10.77 3.53
CA ARG A 447 9.90 -9.63 4.00
C ARG A 447 9.10 -8.76 4.98
N GLY A 448 8.39 -9.44 5.88
CA GLY A 448 7.46 -8.81 6.81
C GLY A 448 7.52 -9.43 8.20
N ALA A 449 6.67 -8.91 9.08
CA ALA A 449 6.47 -9.41 10.42
C ALA A 449 4.98 -9.35 10.80
N ILE A 450 4.57 -10.29 11.65
CA ILE A 450 3.25 -10.34 12.29
C ILE A 450 3.41 -9.77 13.69
N CYS A 451 2.65 -8.71 14.00
CA CYS A 451 2.74 -7.98 15.26
C CYS A 451 1.35 -7.76 15.86
N SER A 452 1.30 -7.61 17.18
CA SER A 452 0.12 -7.09 17.88
C SER A 452 0.37 -5.65 18.32
N GLY A 453 -0.68 -4.83 18.38
CA GLY A 453 -0.51 -3.45 18.80
C GLY A 453 -1.74 -2.61 18.62
N ARG A 454 -1.63 -1.36 19.09
CA ARG A 454 -2.55 -0.27 18.75
C ARG A 454 -1.74 0.78 18.02
N TYR A 455 -2.14 1.06 16.78
CA TYR A 455 -1.40 1.95 15.91
C TYR A 455 -2.23 3.15 15.51
N ALA A 456 -1.58 4.29 15.39
CA ALA A 456 -2.13 5.50 14.81
C ALA A 456 -1.09 6.13 13.88
N GLN A 457 -1.36 7.32 13.35
CA GLN A 457 -0.43 8.03 12.49
C GLN A 457 -0.22 9.45 12.98
N MET A 458 1.03 9.90 12.94
CA MET A 458 1.36 11.29 13.21
C MET A 458 1.64 11.97 11.87
N TYR A 459 0.86 12.97 11.49
CA TYR A 459 1.14 13.76 10.29
C TYR A 459 1.86 15.04 10.67
N ILE A 460 3.12 15.17 10.26
CA ILE A 460 3.98 16.31 10.56
C ILE A 460 4.14 17.14 9.29
N GLN A 461 3.85 18.43 9.37
CA GLN A 461 4.17 19.42 8.33
C GLN A 461 5.27 20.36 8.85
N ALA A 462 6.40 20.38 8.16
CA ALA A 462 7.55 21.23 8.44
C ALA A 462 7.61 22.40 7.45
N TYR A 463 7.16 23.57 7.89
CA TYR A 463 7.00 24.74 7.03
C TYR A 463 8.33 25.41 6.68
N LYS A 464 8.35 26.08 5.51
CA LYS A 464 9.51 26.84 5.00
C LYS A 464 10.76 25.99 4.76
N THR A 465 10.56 24.68 4.55
CA THR A 465 11.62 23.74 4.19
C THR A 465 11.13 22.92 2.99
N SER A 466 12.01 22.62 2.03
CA SER A 466 11.66 21.90 0.80
C SER A 466 12.44 20.61 0.60
N ASN A 467 13.45 20.32 1.43
CA ASN A 467 14.33 19.16 1.33
C ASN A 467 14.79 18.63 2.71
N LEU A 468 14.09 19.00 3.78
CA LEU A 468 14.36 18.52 5.13
C LEU A 468 14.08 17.02 5.20
N ARG A 469 14.96 16.21 5.79
CA ARG A 469 14.68 14.80 6.08
C ARG A 469 14.46 14.61 7.57
N MET A 470 13.51 13.75 7.90
CA MET A 470 13.14 13.47 9.27
C MET A 470 13.66 12.09 9.68
N LYS A 471 14.29 12.01 10.85
CA LYS A 471 14.61 10.75 11.53
C LYS A 471 13.75 10.63 12.78
N ILE A 472 12.95 9.57 12.86
CA ILE A 472 12.13 9.27 14.03
C ILE A 472 12.62 7.97 14.67
N ILE A 473 12.68 7.96 15.99
CA ILE A 473 13.19 6.85 16.79
C ILE A 473 12.17 6.54 17.88
N LYS A 474 11.83 5.26 18.03
CA LYS A 474 10.99 4.77 19.13
C LYS A 474 11.91 4.50 20.32
N ASN A 475 11.59 5.07 21.49
CA ASN A 475 12.50 5.10 22.63
C ASN A 475 12.89 3.71 23.15
N ASP A 476 12.07 2.69 22.90
CA ASP A 476 12.35 1.30 23.27
C ASP A 476 13.19 0.52 22.24
N PHE A 477 13.50 1.11 21.09
CA PHE A 477 14.41 0.59 20.06
C PHE A 477 15.33 1.70 19.50
N PRO A 478 16.19 2.30 20.34
CA PRO A 478 16.98 3.47 19.95
C PRO A 478 18.00 3.22 18.82
N SER A 479 18.41 1.97 18.63
CA SER A 479 19.33 1.55 17.57
C SER A 479 18.65 1.27 16.22
N ARG A 480 17.32 1.42 16.12
CA ARG A 480 16.53 1.13 14.92
C ARG A 480 15.73 2.36 14.45
N PRO A 481 16.42 3.43 14.00
CA PRO A 481 15.75 4.65 13.52
C PRO A 481 14.98 4.41 12.22
N LEU A 482 13.89 5.15 12.02
CA LEU A 482 13.23 5.28 10.72
C LEU A 482 13.56 6.64 10.10
N HIS A 483 14.03 6.64 8.85
CA HIS A 483 14.37 7.84 8.09
C HIS A 483 13.31 8.10 7.01
N LEU A 484 12.76 9.30 6.97
CA LEU A 484 11.73 9.74 6.03
C LEU A 484 12.21 10.95 5.21
N GLU A 485 12.01 10.88 3.89
CA GLU A 485 12.42 11.91 2.95
C GLU A 485 11.40 13.04 2.82
N GLY A 486 10.11 12.73 3.01
CA GLY A 486 8.99 13.63 2.78
C GLY A 486 8.21 13.27 1.52
N ALA A 487 6.88 13.14 1.65
CA ALA A 487 6.02 12.52 0.63
C ALA A 487 5.72 13.37 -0.63
N LEU A 488 6.14 14.64 -0.69
CA LEU A 488 5.83 15.56 -1.80
C LEU A 488 7.07 16.07 -2.52
N ALA A 489 6.95 16.25 -3.84
CA ALA A 489 7.97 16.89 -4.66
C ALA A 489 8.29 18.31 -4.14
N ARG A 490 9.54 18.73 -4.38
CA ARG A 490 10.27 19.90 -3.85
C ARG A 490 9.63 21.30 -4.12
N SER A 491 8.35 21.39 -4.46
CA SER A 491 7.66 22.63 -4.90
C SER A 491 6.53 23.10 -3.98
N THR A 492 6.47 22.63 -2.73
CA THR A 492 5.41 22.99 -1.76
C THR A 492 5.95 23.88 -0.63
N HIS A 493 5.05 24.62 0.04
CA HIS A 493 5.40 25.54 1.14
C HIS A 493 5.88 24.83 2.43
N TYR A 494 5.84 23.50 2.48
CA TYR A 494 6.24 22.67 3.61
C TYR A 494 6.65 21.26 3.17
N GLN A 495 7.52 20.61 3.94
CA GLN A 495 7.74 19.16 3.86
C GLN A 495 6.77 18.40 4.75
N GLN A 496 6.47 17.14 4.41
CA GLN A 496 5.46 16.38 5.13
C GLN A 496 5.81 14.91 5.36
N TYR A 497 5.54 14.41 6.57
CA TYR A 497 5.88 13.06 7.01
C TYR A 497 4.69 12.42 7.72
N GLN A 498 4.48 11.11 7.52
CA GLN A 498 3.35 10.37 8.09
C GLN A 498 3.73 8.97 8.62
N PRO A 499 4.66 8.87 9.59
CA PRO A 499 4.95 7.58 10.21
C PRO A 499 3.71 6.98 10.89
N VAL A 500 3.54 5.68 10.73
CA VAL A 500 2.67 4.87 11.59
C VAL A 500 3.42 4.63 12.91
N VAL A 501 2.75 4.86 14.02
CA VAL A 501 3.34 4.80 15.38
C VAL A 501 2.53 3.88 16.28
N ALA A 502 3.21 3.16 17.15
CA ALA A 502 2.61 2.46 18.28
C ALA A 502 2.17 3.48 19.35
N LEU A 503 0.94 3.32 19.82
CA LEU A 503 0.39 4.16 20.87
C LEU A 503 1.01 3.83 22.24
N GLN A 504 0.94 4.79 23.16
CA GLN A 504 1.45 4.69 24.54
C GLN A 504 2.97 4.49 24.63
N LYS A 505 3.71 4.96 23.61
CA LYS A 505 5.17 4.90 23.55
C LYS A 505 5.80 6.29 23.49
N GLY A 506 7.07 6.35 23.88
CA GLY A 506 7.93 7.51 23.68
C GLY A 506 8.66 7.48 22.33
N TYR A 507 8.81 8.64 21.72
CA TYR A 507 9.52 8.85 20.45
C TYR A 507 10.44 10.07 20.53
N THR A 508 11.51 10.07 19.74
CA THR A 508 12.26 11.30 19.42
C THR A 508 12.30 11.55 17.92
N VAL A 509 12.27 12.83 17.53
CA VAL A 509 12.31 13.29 16.14
C VAL A 509 13.51 14.21 15.95
N HIS A 510 14.27 13.93 14.90
CA HIS A 510 15.54 14.55 14.57
C HIS A 510 15.52 14.98 13.10
N TRP A 511 16.38 15.93 12.77
CA TRP A 511 16.43 16.57 11.45
C TRP A 511 17.85 16.50 10.90
N ASP A 512 17.98 16.23 9.60
CA ASP A 512 19.29 16.19 8.91
C ASP A 512 19.85 17.60 8.61
N GLN A 513 19.06 18.64 8.88
CA GLN A 513 19.37 20.05 8.76
C GLN A 513 18.87 20.78 10.04
N PRO A 514 18.97 22.12 10.15
CA PRO A 514 18.39 22.82 11.29
C PRO A 514 16.89 22.53 11.42
N ALA A 515 16.43 22.39 12.67
CA ALA A 515 15.03 22.14 12.96
C ALA A 515 14.12 23.22 12.35
N PRO A 516 12.90 22.86 11.91
CA PRO A 516 11.98 23.83 11.34
C PRO A 516 11.45 24.80 12.41
N ALA A 517 11.43 26.08 12.05
CA ALA A 517 10.90 27.14 12.93
C ALA A 517 9.38 27.02 13.15
N GLU A 518 8.67 26.32 12.27
CA GLU A 518 7.23 26.08 12.38
C GLU A 518 6.87 24.64 12.03
N LEU A 519 6.21 23.96 12.99
CA LEU A 519 5.66 22.62 12.84
C LEU A 519 4.15 22.62 13.07
N ALA A 520 3.44 21.84 12.26
CA ALA A 520 2.08 21.41 12.53
C ALA A 520 2.08 19.88 12.68
N ILE A 521 1.66 19.38 13.83
CA ILE A 521 1.56 17.96 14.15
C ILE A 521 0.09 17.60 14.29
N TRP A 522 -0.42 16.83 13.35
CA TRP A 522 -1.80 16.37 13.31
C TRP A 522 -1.90 14.97 13.90
N LEU A 523 -2.87 14.76 14.78
CA LEU A 523 -3.17 13.47 15.37
C LEU A 523 -4.21 12.79 14.46
N ILE A 524 -3.73 11.96 13.52
CA ILE A 524 -4.60 11.25 12.59
C ILE A 524 -4.72 9.77 12.99
N ASN A 525 -5.91 9.19 12.88
CA ASN A 525 -6.20 7.83 13.35
C ASN A 525 -6.07 7.61 14.88
N PHE A 526 -5.95 8.67 15.68
CA PHE A 526 -5.99 8.59 17.15
C PHE A 526 -7.45 8.55 17.61
N ASN A 527 -7.82 7.57 18.44
CA ASN A 527 -9.10 7.58 19.14
C ASN A 527 -9.00 8.41 20.42
N LYS A 528 -10.14 8.79 20.99
CA LYS A 528 -10.17 9.57 22.22
C LYS A 528 -9.34 8.90 23.32
N GLY A 529 -8.42 9.66 23.91
CA GLY A 529 -7.55 9.19 24.97
C GLY A 529 -6.28 8.47 24.48
N ASP A 530 -6.19 8.09 23.20
CA ASP A 530 -4.95 7.60 22.61
C ASP A 530 -3.88 8.70 22.70
N TRP A 531 -2.65 8.29 23.00
CA TRP A 531 -1.55 9.23 23.21
C TRP A 531 -0.19 8.63 22.83
N ILE A 532 0.75 9.53 22.52
CA ILE A 532 2.19 9.27 22.45
C ILE A 532 2.95 10.41 23.13
N ARG A 533 4.18 10.14 23.57
CA ARG A 533 5.12 11.19 23.99
C ARG A 533 6.17 11.37 22.89
N VAL A 534 6.42 12.61 22.49
CA VAL A 534 7.40 12.92 21.43
C VAL A 534 8.35 14.02 21.88
N GLY A 535 9.65 13.78 21.69
CA GLY A 535 10.73 14.75 21.86
C GLY A 535 11.20 15.27 20.50
N PHE A 536 11.04 16.55 20.20
CA PHE A 536 11.58 17.15 18.98
C PHE A 536 12.95 17.78 19.24
N CYS A 537 13.95 17.41 18.43
CA CYS A 537 15.29 17.97 18.52
C CYS A 537 15.33 19.40 17.98
N TYR A 538 15.82 20.33 18.82
CA TYR A 538 16.04 21.73 18.50
C TYR A 538 17.42 22.18 19.03
N PRO A 539 18.04 23.21 18.44
CA PRO A 539 19.28 23.79 18.95
C PRO A 539 19.12 24.40 20.35
N ARG A 540 20.17 24.34 21.17
CA ARG A 540 20.23 25.01 22.48
C ARG A 540 19.95 26.50 22.36
N GLY A 541 19.23 27.07 23.32
CA GLY A 541 18.81 28.48 23.29
C GLY A 541 17.55 28.77 22.46
N THR A 542 16.89 27.73 21.94
CA THR A 542 15.60 27.88 21.27
C THR A 542 14.49 28.15 22.30
N SER A 543 13.58 29.07 21.95
CA SER A 543 12.35 29.32 22.73
C SER A 543 11.11 28.97 21.91
N PHE A 544 10.02 28.63 22.59
CA PHE A 544 8.85 28.01 21.97
C PHE A 544 7.56 28.74 22.31
N SER A 545 6.69 28.85 21.31
CA SER A 545 5.27 29.17 21.46
C SER A 545 4.47 28.01 20.89
N ILE A 546 3.71 27.33 21.75
CA ILE A 546 3.04 26.07 21.41
C ILE A 546 1.56 26.17 21.76
N LEU A 547 0.70 25.79 20.82
CA LEU A 547 -0.74 25.76 21.00
C LEU A 547 -1.33 24.47 20.42
N SER A 548 -2.52 24.11 20.89
CA SER A 548 -3.36 23.13 20.24
C SER A 548 -4.56 23.81 19.59
N ASP A 549 -4.97 23.29 18.44
CA ASP A 549 -6.18 23.68 17.74
C ASP A 549 -6.88 22.47 17.13
N VAL A 550 -8.13 22.68 16.75
CA VAL A 550 -8.93 21.74 15.94
C VAL A 550 -9.24 22.45 14.64
N HIS A 551 -8.92 21.79 13.53
CA HIS A 551 -9.15 22.34 12.20
C HIS A 551 -10.19 21.49 11.47
N ASN A 552 -11.32 22.11 11.14
CA ASN A 552 -12.31 21.54 10.26
C ASN A 552 -11.84 21.76 8.82
N ARG A 553 -11.45 20.68 8.14
CA ARG A 553 -10.87 20.74 6.79
C ARG A 553 -11.90 21.06 5.71
N LEU A 554 -13.15 20.66 5.92
CA LEU A 554 -14.25 20.90 4.99
C LEU A 554 -14.68 22.37 5.04
N LEU A 555 -14.96 22.89 6.23
CA LEU A 555 -15.35 24.30 6.46
C LEU A 555 -14.17 25.27 6.42
N LYS A 556 -12.93 24.75 6.42
CA LYS A 556 -11.67 25.52 6.52
C LYS A 556 -11.61 26.43 7.75
N GLN A 557 -12.28 26.02 8.84
CA GLN A 557 -12.34 26.77 10.09
C GLN A 557 -11.38 26.16 11.12
N THR A 558 -10.74 27.02 11.93
CA THR A 558 -9.81 26.59 12.98
C THR A 558 -10.24 27.18 14.31
N SER A 559 -10.42 26.32 15.32
CA SER A 559 -10.72 26.74 16.68
C SER A 559 -9.55 26.38 17.60
N LYS A 560 -9.00 27.37 18.29
CA LYS A 560 -7.95 27.16 19.29
C LYS A 560 -8.52 26.39 20.48
N THR A 561 -7.85 25.33 20.90
CA THR A 561 -8.27 24.47 22.02
C THR A 561 -7.40 24.60 23.25
N GLY A 562 -6.17 25.10 23.14
CA GLY A 562 -5.31 25.29 24.30
C GLY A 562 -3.95 25.89 24.00
N THR A 563 -3.21 26.19 25.06
CA THR A 563 -1.82 26.66 25.02
C THR A 563 -0.95 25.81 25.91
N PHE A 564 0.34 25.67 25.57
CA PHE A 564 1.28 24.94 26.39
C PHE A 564 2.21 25.89 27.14
N VAL A 565 2.50 25.55 28.39
CA VAL A 565 3.42 26.30 29.27
C VAL A 565 4.63 25.43 29.59
N ARG A 566 5.82 26.05 29.67
CA ARG A 566 7.05 25.35 30.07
C ARG A 566 6.91 24.78 31.48
N THR A 567 7.33 23.54 31.66
CA THR A 567 7.58 22.93 32.97
C THR A 567 9.07 22.60 33.14
N LEU A 568 9.54 22.57 34.39
CA LEU A 568 10.89 22.13 34.76
C LEU A 568 10.95 20.64 35.13
N GLN A 569 9.80 19.99 35.23
CA GLN A 569 9.68 18.57 35.57
C GLN A 569 9.01 17.83 34.42
N MET A 570 9.66 16.76 33.93
CA MET A 570 9.14 15.92 32.84
C MET A 570 7.78 15.33 33.19
N ASP A 571 7.57 14.87 34.43
CA ASP A 571 6.33 14.22 34.85
C ASP A 571 5.09 15.11 34.71
N LYS A 572 5.25 16.44 34.72
CA LYS A 572 4.14 17.38 34.48
C LYS A 572 3.68 17.40 33.02
N VAL A 573 4.50 16.95 32.07
CA VAL A 573 4.08 16.75 30.66
C VAL A 573 3.00 15.67 30.59
N GLU A 574 3.05 14.68 31.48
CA GLU A 574 2.05 13.62 31.57
C GLU A 574 0.69 14.12 32.08
N GLN A 575 0.70 15.22 32.85
CA GLN A 575 -0.45 15.85 33.52
C GLN A 575 -1.01 17.05 32.73
N SER A 576 -1.25 16.88 31.44
CA SER A 576 -1.87 17.92 30.61
C SER A 576 -3.40 17.93 30.78
N PHE A 577 -3.97 19.11 31.01
CA PHE A 577 -5.41 19.33 31.19
C PHE A 577 -6.02 19.95 29.92
N THR A 578 -7.33 19.80 29.76
CA THR A 578 -8.09 20.45 28.69
C THR A 578 -7.88 21.97 28.76
N GLY A 579 -7.50 22.61 27.64
CA GLY A 579 -7.21 24.05 27.60
C GLY A 579 -5.79 24.48 27.98
N ARG A 580 -5.07 23.70 28.79
CA ARG A 580 -3.71 24.04 29.25
C ARG A 580 -2.81 22.79 29.31
N GLY A 581 -1.89 22.71 28.35
CA GLY A 581 -0.87 21.67 28.29
C GLY A 581 0.46 22.11 28.92
N HIS A 582 1.35 21.14 29.14
CA HIS A 582 2.74 21.41 29.55
C HIS A 582 3.71 20.88 28.50
N TYR A 583 4.81 21.62 28.28
CA TYR A 583 5.96 21.13 27.51
C TYR A 583 7.21 21.16 28.38
N TYR A 584 8.08 20.17 28.20
CA TYR A 584 9.38 20.12 28.88
C TYR A 584 10.49 20.35 27.86
N TRP A 585 11.39 21.28 28.17
CA TRP A 585 12.55 21.60 27.33
C TRP A 585 13.82 21.17 28.07
N ASP A 586 14.43 20.10 27.59
CA ASP A 586 15.69 19.58 28.11
C ASP A 586 16.85 20.23 27.35
N GLU A 587 17.42 21.30 27.90
CA GLU A 587 18.50 22.06 27.27
C GLU A 587 19.77 21.21 27.04
N ASP A 588 20.00 20.21 27.90
CA ASP A 588 21.16 19.33 27.80
C ASP A 588 21.11 18.45 26.54
N SER A 589 20.00 17.76 26.30
CA SER A 589 19.84 16.95 25.10
C SER A 589 19.42 17.76 23.87
N GLY A 590 18.77 18.91 24.05
CA GLY A 590 18.16 19.69 22.98
C GLY A 590 16.77 19.18 22.58
N LEU A 591 16.07 18.46 23.46
CA LEU A 591 14.76 17.88 23.17
C LEU A 591 13.60 18.67 23.79
N LEU A 592 12.63 19.01 22.94
CA LEU A 592 11.32 19.52 23.33
C LEU A 592 10.32 18.38 23.45
N PHE A 593 9.93 18.05 24.68
CA PHE A 593 8.98 16.98 24.96
C PHE A 593 7.54 17.50 25.06
N LEU A 594 6.65 16.78 24.36
CA LEU A 594 5.21 16.99 24.33
C LEU A 594 4.50 15.65 24.48
N LYS A 595 3.34 15.66 25.13
CA LYS A 595 2.37 14.56 25.09
C LYS A 595 1.29 14.88 24.09
N LEU A 596 1.25 14.12 22.99
CA LEU A 596 0.17 14.21 22.00
C LEU A 596 -0.95 13.29 22.48
N ARG A 597 -2.13 13.83 22.79
CA ARG A 597 -3.28 13.05 23.23
C ARG A 597 -4.56 13.56 22.56
N ALA A 598 -5.26 12.67 21.87
CA ALA A 598 -6.54 13.00 21.25
C ALA A 598 -7.63 13.17 22.32
N GLN A 599 -8.43 14.22 22.17
CA GLN A 599 -9.42 14.66 23.15
C GLN A 599 -10.85 14.27 22.76
N ASN A 600 -11.10 14.04 21.47
CA ASN A 600 -12.44 13.84 20.93
C ASN A 600 -12.61 12.44 20.32
N GLU A 601 -13.86 12.00 20.22
CA GLU A 601 -14.22 10.74 19.58
C GLU A 601 -13.94 10.78 18.08
N ARG A 602 -13.66 9.62 17.50
CA ARG A 602 -13.34 9.43 16.08
C ARG A 602 -14.24 8.36 15.50
N GLU A 603 -14.77 8.58 14.30
CA GLU A 603 -15.44 7.52 13.57
C GLU A 603 -14.43 6.48 13.05
N ARG A 604 -14.87 5.24 12.83
CA ARG A 604 -13.99 4.09 12.56
C ARG A 604 -12.94 4.33 11.46
N PHE A 605 -13.35 4.90 10.33
CA PHE A 605 -12.49 5.14 9.16
C PHE A 605 -12.04 6.61 9.03
N ALA A 606 -12.53 7.50 9.90
CA ALA A 606 -12.13 8.89 9.89
C ALA A 606 -10.68 9.02 10.35
N PHE A 607 -9.88 9.84 9.67
CA PHE A 607 -8.57 10.20 10.17
C PHE A 607 -8.70 11.20 11.31
N CYS A 608 -9.73 12.05 11.28
CA CYS A 608 -9.93 13.11 12.27
C CYS A 608 -11.08 12.81 13.24
N SER A 609 -11.07 13.52 14.37
CA SER A 609 -12.17 13.45 15.32
C SER A 609 -13.45 14.06 14.76
N VAL A 610 -14.58 13.74 15.38
CA VAL A 610 -15.90 14.33 15.04
C VAL A 610 -15.97 15.85 15.21
N ARG A 611 -15.02 16.46 15.93
CA ARG A 611 -14.89 17.93 16.06
C ARG A 611 -14.03 18.57 14.97
N GLY A 612 -13.36 17.76 14.14
CA GLY A 612 -12.31 18.16 13.21
C GLY A 612 -10.96 17.55 13.56
N CYS A 613 -9.94 17.90 12.80
CA CYS A 613 -8.60 17.32 12.94
C CYS A 613 -7.83 18.02 14.06
N GLU A 614 -7.50 17.27 15.11
CA GLU A 614 -6.75 17.76 16.26
C GLU A 614 -5.28 17.97 15.89
N ARG A 615 -4.72 19.13 16.23
CA ARG A 615 -3.35 19.51 15.88
C ARG A 615 -2.65 20.24 17.02
N ILE A 616 -1.34 20.02 17.12
CA ILE A 616 -0.41 20.87 17.87
C ILE A 616 0.43 21.69 16.90
N ARG A 617 0.57 22.99 17.17
CA ARG A 617 1.46 23.88 16.42
C ARG A 617 2.59 24.35 17.30
N ILE A 618 3.81 24.25 16.77
CA ILE A 618 5.03 24.71 17.42
C ILE A 618 5.59 25.85 16.59
N LYS A 619 5.80 27.01 17.21
CA LYS A 619 6.63 28.09 16.68
C LYS A 619 7.89 28.17 17.53
N ALA A 620 9.04 28.04 16.90
CA ALA A 620 10.34 28.04 17.54
C ALA A 620 11.14 29.27 17.09
N LEU A 621 11.71 30.00 18.05
CA LEU A 621 12.70 31.04 17.79
C LEU A 621 14.08 30.40 17.93
N ILE A 622 14.65 30.05 16.78
CA ILE A 622 15.90 29.30 16.68
C ILE A 622 17.08 30.28 16.61
N PRO A 623 18.19 30.04 17.34
CA PRO A 623 19.39 30.85 17.24
C PRO A 623 19.93 30.97 15.81
N LYS A 624 20.58 32.09 15.50
CA LYS A 624 21.25 32.30 14.21
C LYS A 624 22.37 31.27 14.03
N ASN A 625 22.59 30.81 12.80
CA ASN A 625 23.61 29.81 12.43
C ASN A 625 23.46 28.46 13.14
N ALA A 626 22.23 28.06 13.46
CA ALA A 626 21.95 26.71 13.93
C ALA A 626 22.46 25.66 12.92
N GLY A 627 23.14 24.64 13.43
CA GLY A 627 23.56 23.47 12.65
C GLY A 627 22.49 22.39 12.57
N VAL A 628 22.91 21.19 12.16
CA VAL A 628 22.06 20.00 12.09
C VAL A 628 21.41 19.71 13.45
N SER A 629 20.10 19.49 13.46
CA SER A 629 19.35 19.21 14.70
C SER A 629 19.18 17.70 14.89
N ASP A 630 20.28 17.04 15.24
CA ASP A 630 20.33 15.63 15.59
C ASP A 630 20.83 15.37 17.02
N CYS A 631 19.86 15.21 17.93
CA CYS A 631 20.10 15.00 19.36
C CYS A 631 20.34 13.53 19.75
N THR A 632 20.58 12.61 18.80
CA THR A 632 20.56 11.16 19.10
C THR A 632 21.62 10.76 20.13
N ALA A 633 22.84 11.26 19.99
CA ALA A 633 23.96 10.93 20.86
C ALA A 633 23.76 11.41 22.31
N THR A 634 23.08 12.54 22.50
CA THR A 634 22.77 13.10 23.82
C THR A 634 21.48 12.53 24.41
N ALA A 635 20.54 12.10 23.58
CA ALA A 635 19.25 11.57 24.00
C ALA A 635 19.34 10.16 24.60
N TYR A 636 20.02 9.23 23.92
CA TYR A 636 19.92 7.79 24.24
C TYR A 636 20.78 7.24 25.39
N PRO A 637 21.65 8.03 26.02
CA PRO A 637 22.08 7.74 27.39
C PRO A 637 20.99 7.99 28.45
N ARG A 638 19.94 8.78 28.14
CA ARG A 638 18.95 9.29 29.11
C ARG A 638 17.51 8.83 28.87
N PHE A 639 17.10 8.70 27.61
CA PHE A 639 15.70 8.49 27.22
C PHE A 639 15.45 7.12 26.56
N ALA A 640 16.44 6.22 26.60
CA ALA A 640 16.21 4.83 26.22
C ALA A 640 15.21 4.18 27.19
N GLU A 641 14.15 3.60 26.63
CA GLU A 641 13.11 2.90 27.39
C GLU A 641 13.28 1.39 27.26
N ARG A 642 12.79 0.63 28.24
CA ARG A 642 12.76 -0.82 28.13
C ARG A 642 11.66 -1.23 27.16
N ALA A 643 11.95 -2.15 26.25
CA ALA A 643 10.93 -2.73 25.38
C ALA A 643 9.86 -3.48 26.18
N VAL A 644 8.60 -3.05 26.03
CA VAL A 644 7.42 -3.62 26.68
C VAL A 644 6.40 -3.99 25.61
N VAL A 645 5.76 -5.15 25.79
CA VAL A 645 4.68 -5.66 24.96
C VAL A 645 3.35 -5.29 25.62
N ASP A 646 2.72 -4.22 25.15
CA ASP A 646 1.46 -3.72 25.75
C ASP A 646 0.25 -4.53 25.28
N VAL A 647 0.29 -4.98 24.03
CA VAL A 647 -0.72 -5.87 23.44
C VAL A 647 -0.04 -7.21 23.17
N PRO A 648 -0.38 -8.28 23.91
CA PRO A 648 0.18 -9.60 23.67
C PRO A 648 -0.16 -10.12 22.27
N MET A 649 0.72 -10.95 21.72
CA MET A 649 0.43 -11.64 20.46
C MET A 649 -0.84 -12.50 20.62
N PRO A 650 -1.76 -12.46 19.65
CA PRO A 650 -2.94 -13.32 19.68
C PRO A 650 -2.55 -14.79 19.53
N ARG A 651 -3.46 -15.69 19.94
CA ARG A 651 -3.25 -17.12 19.75
C ARG A 651 -3.38 -17.49 18.28
N LYS A 652 -2.43 -18.27 17.79
CA LYS A 652 -2.47 -18.88 16.45
C LYS A 652 -3.69 -19.79 16.28
N LEU A 653 -4.34 -19.72 15.12
CA LEU A 653 -5.43 -20.61 14.73
C LEU A 653 -4.93 -22.07 14.59
N ARG A 654 -5.78 -23.05 14.90
CA ARG A 654 -5.43 -24.49 14.86
C ARG A 654 -6.52 -25.36 14.24
N GLY A 655 -6.11 -26.48 13.64
CA GLY A 655 -7.01 -27.54 13.19
C GLY A 655 -8.09 -27.04 12.23
N ALA A 656 -9.36 -27.31 12.55
CA ALA A 656 -10.52 -26.92 11.74
C ALA A 656 -10.71 -25.39 11.58
N GLN A 657 -9.99 -24.57 12.34
CA GLN A 657 -10.00 -23.11 12.18
C GLN A 657 -9.17 -22.64 10.97
N LEU A 658 -8.21 -23.46 10.52
CA LEU A 658 -7.42 -23.17 9.34
C LEU A 658 -8.25 -23.48 8.09
N LYS A 659 -8.38 -22.50 7.20
CA LYS A 659 -9.13 -22.64 5.93
C LYS A 659 -8.32 -23.32 4.83
N THR A 660 -7.01 -23.47 5.02
CA THR A 660 -6.07 -24.02 4.03
C THR A 660 -5.30 -25.21 4.58
N LYS A 661 -4.84 -26.08 3.68
CA LYS A 661 -3.92 -27.18 4.03
C LYS A 661 -2.53 -26.66 4.43
N ASP A 662 -2.09 -25.60 3.75
CA ASP A 662 -0.84 -24.93 4.07
C ASP A 662 -0.99 -24.22 5.42
N ARG A 663 0.05 -24.32 6.24
CA ARG A 663 0.10 -23.68 7.56
C ARG A 663 1.47 -23.11 7.87
N PHE A 664 1.52 -22.13 8.75
CA PHE A 664 2.79 -21.74 9.37
C PHE A 664 3.24 -22.79 10.40
N LEU A 665 4.54 -22.96 10.54
CA LEU A 665 5.20 -23.62 11.66
C LEU A 665 5.89 -22.54 12.49
N GLU A 666 5.51 -22.38 13.75
CA GLU A 666 6.11 -21.39 14.64
C GLU A 666 7.43 -21.92 15.21
N VAL A 667 8.50 -21.14 15.05
CA VAL A 667 9.84 -21.48 15.54
C VAL A 667 10.38 -20.34 16.41
N LYS A 668 10.68 -20.66 17.66
CA LYS A 668 11.28 -19.73 18.61
C LYS A 668 12.53 -20.35 19.22
N MET A 669 13.64 -19.62 19.15
CA MET A 669 14.93 -20.11 19.62
C MET A 669 15.66 -18.99 20.33
N GLU A 670 16.32 -19.34 21.42
CA GLU A 670 17.09 -18.38 22.20
C GLU A 670 18.35 -19.06 22.72
N SER A 671 19.47 -18.36 22.61
CA SER A 671 20.75 -18.66 23.26
C SER A 671 21.21 -17.40 23.95
N SER A 672 21.20 -17.34 25.27
CA SER A 672 21.53 -16.11 26.01
C SER A 672 22.27 -16.38 27.30
N ARG A 673 23.11 -15.43 27.73
CA ARG A 673 23.67 -15.41 29.08
C ARG A 673 22.74 -14.63 29.99
N GLN A 674 22.09 -15.32 30.92
CA GLN A 674 21.25 -14.69 31.94
C GLN A 674 22.03 -14.52 33.24
N ARG A 675 21.86 -13.35 33.86
CA ARG A 675 22.50 -13.02 35.14
C ARG A 675 21.44 -13.11 36.24
N PHE A 676 21.56 -14.11 37.11
CA PHE A 676 20.75 -14.27 38.31
C PHE A 676 21.59 -13.90 39.53
N PHE A 677 21.42 -12.69 40.05
CA PHE A 677 22.24 -12.14 41.13
C PHE A 677 23.75 -12.19 40.79
N HIS A 678 24.53 -12.99 41.53
CA HIS A 678 25.96 -13.21 41.33
C HIS A 678 26.28 -14.41 40.40
N LEU A 679 25.28 -15.18 39.98
CA LEU A 679 25.45 -16.36 39.11
C LEU A 679 25.14 -16.01 37.66
N LEU A 680 26.04 -16.41 36.76
CA LEU A 680 25.80 -16.40 35.32
C LEU A 680 25.27 -17.79 34.92
N SER A 681 24.12 -17.83 34.25
CA SER A 681 23.51 -19.06 33.74
C SER A 681 23.27 -18.93 32.24
N ASP A 682 23.75 -19.91 31.48
CA ASP A 682 23.50 -20.00 30.05
C ASP A 682 22.14 -20.66 29.80
N VAL A 683 21.23 -19.91 29.17
CA VAL A 683 19.91 -20.39 28.76
C VAL A 683 19.93 -20.64 27.26
N ALA A 684 19.52 -21.84 26.87
CA ALA A 684 19.34 -22.17 25.47
C ALA A 684 18.15 -23.11 25.28
N TYR A 685 17.27 -22.81 24.32
CA TYR A 685 16.16 -23.68 23.95
C TYR A 685 15.74 -23.48 22.49
N ILE A 686 15.11 -24.52 21.96
CA ILE A 686 14.35 -24.48 20.72
C ILE A 686 12.89 -24.76 21.06
N GLU A 687 11.97 -24.02 20.48
CA GLU A 687 10.53 -24.21 20.66
C GLU A 687 9.86 -24.28 19.27
N VAL A 688 9.07 -25.32 19.06
CA VAL A 688 8.39 -25.64 17.79
C VAL A 688 6.91 -25.79 18.05
N ASP A 689 6.08 -24.91 17.46
CA ASP A 689 4.62 -24.86 17.65
C ASP A 689 4.20 -24.94 19.15
N GLY A 690 4.96 -24.25 20.02
CA GLY A 690 4.75 -24.22 21.49
C GLY A 690 5.36 -25.39 22.27
N THR A 691 5.98 -26.37 21.61
CA THR A 691 6.69 -27.46 22.29
C THR A 691 8.15 -27.08 22.51
N ARG A 692 8.58 -27.01 23.78
CA ARG A 692 9.91 -26.53 24.16
C ARG A 692 10.90 -27.66 24.38
N TYR A 693 12.05 -27.55 23.73
CA TYR A 693 13.23 -28.42 23.82
C TYR A 693 14.36 -27.62 24.47
N PRO A 694 14.53 -27.70 25.81
CA PRO A 694 15.65 -27.03 26.48
C PRO A 694 16.96 -27.73 26.13
N SER A 695 18.05 -26.96 26.05
CA SER A 695 19.39 -27.52 25.90
C SER A 695 19.97 -27.83 27.28
N SER A 696 20.43 -29.06 27.49
CA SER A 696 21.02 -29.54 28.75
C SER A 696 22.53 -29.38 28.80
N GLU A 697 23.23 -29.52 27.68
CA GLU A 697 24.71 -29.61 27.61
C GLU A 697 25.36 -28.44 26.87
N ASP A 698 26.60 -28.12 27.22
CA ASP A 698 27.43 -27.13 26.53
C ASP A 698 27.83 -27.62 25.13
N GLY A 699 27.57 -26.80 24.10
CA GLY A 699 27.76 -27.16 22.71
C GLY A 699 26.64 -26.63 21.81
N ILE A 700 26.15 -27.47 20.89
CA ILE A 700 25.01 -27.15 20.02
C ILE A 700 23.89 -28.17 20.18
N GLN A 701 22.65 -27.70 20.12
CA GLN A 701 21.45 -28.53 20.06
C GLN A 701 20.81 -28.39 18.68
N MET A 702 20.37 -29.52 18.11
CA MET A 702 19.73 -29.60 16.80
C MET A 702 18.35 -30.25 16.90
N VAL A 703 17.35 -29.66 16.23
CA VAL A 703 16.02 -30.23 16.04
C VAL A 703 15.73 -30.28 14.55
N ALA A 704 15.44 -31.46 14.00
CA ALA A 704 15.03 -31.62 12.61
C ALA A 704 13.52 -31.84 12.51
N ILE A 705 12.91 -31.24 11.49
CA ILE A 705 11.47 -31.19 11.30
C ILE A 705 11.17 -31.54 9.84
N ASP A 706 10.20 -32.43 9.63
CA ASP A 706 9.72 -32.81 8.30
C ASP A 706 9.11 -31.59 7.59
N GLY A 707 9.68 -31.17 6.46
CA GLY A 707 9.24 -29.99 5.72
C GLY A 707 7.89 -30.15 5.00
N SER A 708 7.34 -31.37 4.91
CA SER A 708 6.04 -31.62 4.29
C SER A 708 4.88 -31.55 5.28
N ARG A 709 5.07 -32.04 6.51
CA ARG A 709 4.03 -32.15 7.55
C ARG A 709 4.28 -31.25 8.76
N GLY A 710 5.53 -30.83 8.99
CA GLY A 710 5.91 -29.97 10.11
C GLY A 710 6.03 -30.70 11.45
N HIS A 711 6.26 -32.02 11.46
CA HIS A 711 6.50 -32.78 12.69
C HIS A 711 7.99 -32.94 12.96
N VAL A 712 8.37 -32.90 14.23
CA VAL A 712 9.76 -33.14 14.66
C VAL A 712 10.13 -34.60 14.38
N VAL A 713 11.23 -34.82 13.66
CA VAL A 713 11.74 -36.14 13.28
C VAL A 713 13.00 -36.53 14.05
N SER A 714 13.79 -35.56 14.50
CA SER A 714 14.94 -35.81 15.37
C SER A 714 15.23 -34.63 16.29
N HIS A 715 15.81 -34.94 17.44
CA HIS A 715 16.31 -33.97 18.43
C HIS A 715 17.59 -34.54 19.04
N THR A 716 18.69 -33.80 18.99
CA THR A 716 20.01 -34.28 19.45
C THR A 716 20.88 -33.10 19.90
N SER A 717 21.75 -33.33 20.88
CA SER A 717 22.75 -32.36 21.34
C SER A 717 24.15 -32.87 21.05
N PHE A 718 25.07 -31.95 20.76
CA PHE A 718 26.46 -32.22 20.43
C PHE A 718 27.37 -31.37 21.32
N SER A 719 28.22 -32.02 22.12
CA SER A 719 29.04 -31.36 23.13
C SER A 719 30.14 -30.48 22.52
N SER A 720 30.55 -29.44 23.24
CA SER A 720 31.65 -28.55 22.85
C SER A 720 32.96 -29.29 22.57
N THR A 721 33.30 -30.31 23.37
CA THR A 721 34.50 -31.13 23.19
C THR A 721 34.50 -31.89 21.87
N MET A 722 33.35 -32.39 21.43
CA MET A 722 33.22 -33.05 20.13
C MET A 722 33.36 -32.07 18.97
N LEU A 723 32.86 -30.83 19.11
CA LEU A 723 32.97 -29.80 18.08
C LEU A 723 34.41 -29.32 17.85
N GLN A 724 35.32 -29.52 18.79
CA GLN A 724 36.76 -29.16 18.67
C GLN A 724 37.56 -30.17 17.84
N GLY A 725 37.15 -31.45 17.84
CA GLY A 725 37.73 -32.48 17.01
C GLY A 725 37.19 -32.43 15.58
N VAL A 726 37.18 -33.57 14.89
CA VAL A 726 36.32 -33.71 13.71
C VAL A 726 35.01 -34.40 14.13
N PRO A 727 33.84 -33.86 13.75
CA PRO A 727 32.57 -34.25 14.38
C PRO A 727 31.82 -35.30 13.55
N TRP A 728 32.36 -36.52 13.42
CA TRP A 728 31.73 -37.60 12.62
C TRP A 728 30.28 -37.88 13.03
N GLN A 729 29.96 -37.79 14.32
CA GLN A 729 28.60 -37.99 14.83
C GLN A 729 27.64 -36.91 14.31
N LEU A 730 28.06 -35.64 14.29
CA LEU A 730 27.26 -34.54 13.73
C LEU A 730 27.07 -34.72 12.22
N PHE A 731 28.14 -35.04 11.49
CA PHE A 731 28.04 -35.27 10.05
C PHE A 731 27.13 -36.46 9.72
N GLY A 732 27.25 -37.55 10.47
CA GLY A 732 26.41 -38.73 10.34
C GLY A 732 24.94 -38.43 10.65
N HIS A 733 24.66 -37.68 11.73
CA HIS A 733 23.31 -37.25 12.07
C HIS A 733 22.69 -36.42 10.95
N VAL A 734 23.39 -35.40 10.48
CA VAL A 734 22.90 -34.52 9.40
C VAL A 734 22.71 -35.29 8.10
N ALA A 735 23.58 -36.27 7.80
CA ALA A 735 23.42 -37.15 6.65
C ALA A 735 22.15 -38.01 6.77
N ALA A 736 21.80 -38.48 7.97
CA ALA A 736 20.63 -39.30 8.23
C ALA A 736 19.28 -38.54 8.25
N ILE A 737 19.29 -37.22 8.48
CA ILE A 737 18.06 -36.39 8.37
C ILE A 737 17.47 -36.54 6.95
N PRO A 738 16.17 -36.77 6.75
CA PRO A 738 15.60 -36.82 5.40
C PRO A 738 15.79 -35.51 4.63
N ASP A 739 15.92 -35.57 3.30
CA ASP A 739 15.82 -34.36 2.47
C ASP A 739 14.42 -33.74 2.59
N ASN A 740 14.31 -32.44 2.30
CA ASN A 740 13.13 -31.62 2.57
C ASN A 740 12.83 -31.48 4.07
N SER A 741 13.87 -31.28 4.89
CA SER A 741 13.74 -31.07 6.34
C SER A 741 14.19 -29.68 6.76
N ILE A 742 13.44 -29.07 7.68
CA ILE A 742 13.84 -27.84 8.39
C ILE A 742 14.76 -28.27 9.54
N VAL A 743 15.89 -27.59 9.71
CA VAL A 743 16.88 -27.92 10.75
C VAL A 743 17.14 -26.69 11.61
N LEU A 744 16.78 -26.80 12.89
CA LEU A 744 16.94 -25.77 13.88
C LEU A 744 18.19 -26.04 14.72
N VAL A 745 19.04 -25.02 14.92
CA VAL A 745 20.27 -25.17 15.70
C VAL A 745 20.43 -24.01 16.68
N VAL A 746 20.68 -24.31 17.95
CA VAL A 746 20.96 -23.31 18.99
C VAL A 746 22.24 -23.68 19.74
N SER A 747 23.06 -22.71 20.14
CA SER A 747 24.23 -22.96 20.98
C SER A 747 23.92 -22.80 22.47
N LYS A 748 24.62 -23.54 23.34
CA LYS A 748 24.60 -23.38 24.80
C LYS A 748 26.02 -23.34 25.33
N GLY A 749 26.24 -22.55 26.39
CA GLY A 749 27.55 -22.51 27.06
C GLY A 749 28.64 -21.90 26.19
N ARG A 750 29.87 -22.41 26.37
CA ARG A 750 31.00 -22.17 25.45
C ARG A 750 31.01 -23.28 24.38
N TYR A 751 30.76 -22.90 23.13
CA TYR A 751 30.88 -23.79 21.96
C TYR A 751 32.02 -23.32 21.05
N THR A 752 32.55 -24.24 20.22
CA THR A 752 33.64 -23.91 19.29
C THR A 752 33.09 -23.12 18.11
N SER A 753 33.35 -21.81 18.03
CA SER A 753 32.82 -20.94 16.95
C SER A 753 33.51 -21.10 15.58
N ARG A 754 34.52 -21.98 15.49
CA ARG A 754 35.30 -22.30 14.28
C ARG A 754 35.54 -23.81 14.21
N GLY A 755 35.89 -24.32 13.03
CA GLY A 755 36.27 -25.73 12.84
C GLY A 755 35.45 -26.41 11.75
N LEU A 756 35.71 -27.70 11.51
CA LEU A 756 35.10 -28.44 10.40
C LEU A 756 33.57 -28.57 10.53
N TRP A 757 33.04 -28.51 11.75
CA TRP A 757 31.60 -28.64 12.01
C TRP A 757 30.78 -27.51 11.38
N THR A 758 31.34 -26.31 11.21
CA THR A 758 30.59 -25.16 10.64
C THR A 758 30.16 -25.39 9.19
N ARG A 759 30.86 -26.29 8.47
CA ARG A 759 30.46 -26.75 7.13
C ARG A 759 29.08 -27.41 7.10
N VAL A 760 28.59 -27.89 8.25
CA VAL A 760 27.21 -28.38 8.40
C VAL A 760 26.22 -27.25 8.18
N LEU A 761 26.46 -26.07 8.77
CA LEU A 761 25.58 -24.92 8.63
C LEU A 761 25.51 -24.48 7.15
N GLU A 762 26.65 -24.48 6.46
CA GLU A 762 26.73 -24.19 5.01
C GLU A 762 25.89 -25.18 4.19
N LYS A 763 26.00 -26.48 4.48
CA LYS A 763 25.16 -27.52 3.83
C LYS A 763 23.67 -27.35 4.09
N LEU A 764 23.31 -26.70 5.20
CA LEU A 764 21.94 -26.37 5.59
C LEU A 764 21.50 -24.96 5.12
N GLY A 765 22.31 -24.29 4.30
CA GLY A 765 21.98 -23.02 3.68
C GLY A 765 22.53 -21.77 4.37
N ALA A 766 23.39 -21.88 5.38
CA ALA A 766 24.14 -20.73 5.87
C ALA A 766 25.16 -20.25 4.82
N ASP A 767 25.55 -18.98 4.89
CA ASP A 767 26.50 -18.41 3.94
C ASP A 767 27.91 -19.00 4.12
N LYS A 768 28.64 -19.21 3.01
CA LYS A 768 29.97 -19.88 2.99
C LYS A 768 31.08 -19.16 3.78
N SER A 769 30.86 -17.91 4.18
CA SER A 769 31.82 -17.08 4.91
C SER A 769 31.29 -16.66 6.28
N LEU A 770 30.60 -17.58 6.96
CA LEU A 770 29.99 -17.31 8.27
C LEU A 770 31.04 -17.08 9.37
N ARG A 771 30.83 -16.06 10.19
CA ARG A 771 31.64 -15.76 11.39
C ARG A 771 30.74 -15.87 12.62
N LEU A 772 30.89 -16.96 13.35
CA LEU A 772 30.09 -17.21 14.54
C LEU A 772 30.65 -16.48 15.77
N LYS A 773 29.74 -15.93 16.58
CA LYS A 773 30.00 -15.31 17.88
C LYS A 773 29.65 -16.27 19.02
N GLU A 774 29.72 -15.81 20.27
CA GLU A 774 29.54 -16.68 21.45
C GLU A 774 28.14 -17.30 21.60
N LYS A 775 27.12 -16.72 20.98
CA LYS A 775 25.74 -17.21 20.95
C LYS A 775 25.26 -17.34 19.51
N MET A 776 24.45 -18.36 19.25
CA MET A 776 23.96 -18.66 17.91
C MET A 776 22.56 -19.28 17.96
N ALA A 777 21.72 -18.83 17.03
CA ALA A 777 20.44 -19.43 16.67
C ALA A 777 20.38 -19.51 15.14
N PHE A 778 20.07 -20.68 14.58
CA PHE A 778 20.02 -20.92 13.14
C PHE A 778 18.78 -21.71 12.73
N VAL A 779 18.06 -21.20 11.74
CA VAL A 779 16.97 -21.89 11.04
C VAL A 779 17.47 -22.24 9.65
N GLY A 780 17.81 -23.51 9.44
CA GLY A 780 18.36 -24.05 8.19
C GLY A 780 17.39 -24.98 7.47
N PHE A 781 17.79 -25.40 6.27
CA PHE A 781 17.03 -26.33 5.44
C PHE A 781 17.96 -27.35 4.78
N LYS A 782 17.62 -28.63 4.92
CA LYS A 782 18.24 -29.73 4.19
C LYS A 782 17.40 -30.07 2.96
N GLY A 783 17.90 -29.77 1.76
CA GLY A 783 17.23 -30.13 0.51
C GLY A 783 17.94 -29.61 -0.73
N SER A 784 17.27 -29.71 -1.88
CA SER A 784 17.85 -29.41 -3.20
C SER A 784 17.87 -27.92 -3.58
N PHE A 785 17.48 -27.03 -2.67
CA PHE A 785 17.41 -25.58 -2.89
C PHE A 785 17.52 -24.86 -1.54
N ARG A 786 17.73 -23.54 -1.57
CA ARG A 786 17.79 -22.69 -0.37
C ARG A 786 16.52 -21.83 -0.25
N PRO A 787 15.65 -22.09 0.74
CA PRO A 787 14.51 -21.22 1.03
C PRO A 787 14.93 -19.83 1.49
N THR A 788 14.07 -18.84 1.26
CA THR A 788 14.30 -17.43 1.65
C THR A 788 14.26 -17.20 3.16
N TRP A 789 13.60 -18.09 3.91
CA TRP A 789 13.50 -18.01 5.38
C TRP A 789 14.70 -18.60 6.15
N VAL A 790 15.69 -19.16 5.46
CA VAL A 790 16.93 -19.63 6.09
C VAL A 790 17.64 -18.44 6.74
N THR A 791 17.81 -18.48 8.06
CA THR A 791 18.26 -17.35 8.87
C THR A 791 19.25 -17.79 9.93
N LEU A 792 20.34 -17.04 10.08
CA LEU A 792 21.37 -17.23 11.11
C LEU A 792 21.46 -15.94 11.93
N ASP A 793 21.27 -16.04 13.24
CA ASP A 793 21.50 -14.99 14.20
C ASP A 793 22.66 -15.38 15.13
N THR A 794 23.62 -14.48 15.31
CA THR A 794 24.78 -14.74 16.17
C THR A 794 25.31 -13.45 16.80
N GLU A 795 25.43 -13.45 18.13
CA GLU A 795 25.88 -12.32 18.94
C GLU A 795 26.74 -12.80 20.11
N ASP A 796 27.40 -11.86 20.81
CA ASP A 796 28.30 -12.19 21.93
C ASP A 796 27.54 -12.43 23.24
N HIS A 797 26.33 -11.89 23.37
CA HIS A 797 25.55 -11.91 24.63
C HIS A 797 24.22 -12.65 24.53
N GLY A 798 23.55 -12.61 23.38
CA GLY A 798 22.35 -13.39 23.15
C GLY A 798 21.94 -13.43 21.67
N ALA A 799 21.64 -14.62 21.15
CA ALA A 799 21.07 -14.82 19.84
C ALA A 799 19.61 -15.30 19.99
N LYS A 800 18.68 -14.70 19.24
CA LYS A 800 17.26 -15.02 19.30
C LYS A 800 16.64 -15.00 17.90
N ILE A 801 15.99 -16.10 17.54
CA ILE A 801 15.13 -16.16 16.35
C ILE A 801 13.69 -16.40 16.81
N PHE A 802 12.78 -15.56 16.33
CA PHE A 802 11.35 -15.83 16.38
C PHE A 802 10.76 -15.60 14.99
N GLN A 803 10.41 -16.69 14.31
CA GLN A 803 9.89 -16.64 12.94
C GLN A 803 8.90 -17.77 12.70
N VAL A 804 8.15 -17.63 11.61
CA VAL A 804 7.34 -18.72 11.06
C VAL A 804 7.93 -19.24 9.75
N VAL A 805 7.77 -20.54 9.53
CA VAL A 805 8.19 -21.25 8.32
C VAL A 805 6.96 -21.84 7.62
N PRO A 806 6.78 -21.70 6.30
CA PRO A 806 5.66 -22.31 5.60
C PRO A 806 5.76 -23.84 5.54
N ILE A 807 4.65 -24.53 5.79
CA ILE A 807 4.47 -25.96 5.60
C ILE A 807 3.30 -26.21 4.63
N PRO A 808 3.48 -27.00 3.56
CA PRO A 808 4.73 -27.64 3.16
C PRO A 808 5.78 -26.63 2.66
N VAL A 809 7.05 -26.98 2.78
CA VAL A 809 8.16 -26.22 2.18
C VAL A 809 8.13 -26.43 0.67
N VAL A 810 7.83 -25.36 -0.08
CA VAL A 810 7.68 -25.41 -1.54
C VAL A 810 8.90 -24.79 -2.22
N ARG A 811 9.46 -25.50 -3.19
CA ARG A 811 10.48 -24.95 -4.09
C ARG A 811 9.84 -23.99 -5.08
N LYS A 812 10.37 -22.76 -5.17
CA LYS A 812 9.99 -21.82 -6.24
C LYS A 812 10.26 -22.47 -7.60
N LYS A 813 9.27 -22.44 -8.50
CA LYS A 813 9.48 -22.96 -9.86
C LYS A 813 10.47 -22.04 -10.57
N LYS A 814 11.44 -22.65 -11.26
CA LYS A 814 12.33 -21.89 -12.14
C LYS A 814 11.52 -21.37 -13.32
N LEU A 815 11.70 -20.08 -13.57
CA LEU A 815 11.23 -19.41 -14.78
C LEU A 815 12.04 -19.82 -16.00
#